data_AF-A0A7V9FMB3-F1
#
_entry.id   AF-A0A7V9FMB3-F1
#
_cell.length_a   1.000
_cell.length_b   1.000
_cell.length_c   1.000
_cell.angle_alpha   90.00
_cell.angle_beta   90.00
_cell.angle_gamma   90.00
#
_symmetry.space_group_name_H-M   'P 1'
#
loop_
_entity.id
_entity.type
_entity.pdbx_description
1 polymer ?
#
loop_
_entity_poly.entity_id
_entity_poly.type
_entity_poly.pdbx_seq_one_letter_code
_entity_poly.pdbx_strand_id
1 'polypeptide(L)'
;MSAPSGAFTGRLRPAILLDRGYGTTLAVAVLTFFIAFDAGTYGEASRDSLAIAIWWTLILAVGFGVWPSARPTRAAYVCGGCLLALALLTLGSIAWAASAEKAFAEFNRVSLYLGIFLVTTCAGTRANLRRWSDGIAIGICAVGLLALASRFFPDAASAIEARTFLPSAYTRLSYPVGYWNALAILLAFAPPLLLRAALAAGGPIRKGLAVAPFPALAAAIYLTSSRGGVATALFATLCFVCLTRNRWAAFAATALVFGGSLGAVLALQSRPELVNGPLDTGVASNQGRSAALLIAVLCLLCGAIWAVGWRAFPRGISISPLLGRIAAVGGALLALAAVLAADPLARFEAFKEPPSALAAPERDFVRAHLLTSNGSGRWQFWSSALDQFEGDPILGDGAGSYEAWWAENGTLATFIRDAHSLYAEALGELGVIGFLFLLGALATGVAVALKRCLRSSAEDRPTVAALAACYFAFVLAAAVDWIWEVAAVSAVGVVALALLVGPATAVFARPRLAVSGERPRSPIPRFSFGVGLLLTAWLLIVAHAIPLLAGARIRASESASARGDFERAASEARSARDIQPWAATPYQQLALVAEGAGRLSVARSAVRQAIERDRRDWRLWYVKARIETKLGEVEAGVRSLERAVALNPRSTLFVGSRRARVLSPQDSSTNVVP
;
A
#
# COMPACT_ATOMS: atom_id res chain seq x y z
N MET A 1 65.92 35.32 -27.66
CA MET A 1 65.59 33.89 -27.84
C MET A 1 64.58 33.49 -26.77
N SER A 2 63.38 33.14 -27.22
CA SER A 2 62.34 32.29 -26.60
C SER A 2 62.03 32.44 -25.09
N ALA A 3 60.97 33.20 -24.79
CA ALA A 3 60.14 32.99 -23.61
C ALA A 3 59.32 31.69 -23.74
N PRO A 4 59.21 30.85 -22.70
CA PRO A 4 58.35 29.68 -22.74
C PRO A 4 56.90 30.05 -22.40
N SER A 5 56.02 29.75 -23.34
CA SER A 5 54.57 29.77 -23.23
C SER A 5 54.07 28.74 -22.19
N GLY A 6 53.54 29.22 -21.07
CA GLY A 6 52.77 28.45 -20.11
C GLY A 6 51.31 28.90 -20.08
N ALA A 7 50.49 28.39 -20.99
CA ALA A 7 49.05 28.64 -20.98
C ALA A 7 48.41 27.94 -19.77
N PHE A 8 48.16 28.71 -18.70
CA PHE A 8 47.29 28.34 -17.60
C PHE A 8 45.84 28.26 -18.11
N THR A 9 45.46 27.13 -18.70
CA THR A 9 44.02 26.80 -18.90
C THR A 9 43.47 26.24 -17.60
N GLY A 10 43.34 27.13 -16.61
CA GLY A 10 42.51 26.88 -15.45
C GLY A 10 41.06 26.70 -15.90
N ARG A 11 40.66 25.47 -16.23
CA ARG A 11 39.25 25.10 -16.27
C ARG A 11 38.72 25.30 -14.86
N LEU A 12 38.11 26.46 -14.63
CA LEU A 12 37.13 26.67 -13.57
C LEU A 12 36.14 25.51 -13.67
N ARG A 13 36.30 24.51 -12.81
CA ARG A 13 35.31 23.46 -12.62
C ARG A 13 34.10 24.17 -12.02
N PRO A 14 32.97 24.30 -12.72
CA PRO A 14 31.80 24.91 -12.12
C PRO A 14 31.41 24.07 -10.90
N ALA A 15 31.31 24.72 -9.76
CA ALA A 15 30.83 24.21 -8.48
C ALA A 15 29.32 23.89 -8.51
N ILE A 16 28.82 23.31 -9.62
CA ILE A 16 27.45 22.85 -9.84
C ILE A 16 27.48 21.34 -10.09
N LEU A 17 28.14 20.63 -9.20
CA LEU A 17 27.94 19.20 -8.97
C LEU A 17 27.53 19.07 -7.51
N LEU A 18 26.28 19.42 -7.22
CA LEU A 18 25.53 18.69 -6.20
C LEU A 18 25.78 17.21 -6.50
N ASP A 19 26.57 16.57 -5.66
CA ASP A 19 27.06 15.20 -5.81
C ASP A 19 25.89 14.32 -6.27
N ARG A 20 25.96 13.83 -7.54
CA ARG A 20 24.86 13.18 -8.28
C ARG A 20 24.17 12.06 -7.47
N GLY A 21 24.85 11.51 -6.44
CA GLY A 21 24.30 10.52 -5.53
C GLY A 21 23.24 11.03 -4.54
N TYR A 22 23.30 12.28 -4.06
CA TYR A 22 22.30 12.80 -3.11
C TYR A 22 20.99 13.19 -3.80
N GLY A 23 21.04 13.55 -5.09
CA GLY A 23 19.83 13.79 -5.90
C GLY A 23 18.91 12.57 -5.95
N THR A 24 19.47 11.35 -6.09
CA THR A 24 18.68 10.11 -6.03
C THR A 24 18.05 9.91 -4.66
N THR A 25 18.79 10.13 -3.57
CA THR A 25 18.25 10.00 -2.21
C THR A 25 17.09 10.97 -1.98
N LEU A 26 17.23 12.23 -2.39
CA LEU A 26 16.19 13.24 -2.25
C LEU A 26 14.96 12.90 -3.10
N ALA A 27 15.14 12.54 -4.37
CA ALA A 27 14.03 12.19 -5.26
C ALA A 27 13.23 11.00 -4.72
N VAL A 28 13.91 9.93 -4.27
CA VAL A 28 13.25 8.76 -3.68
C VAL A 28 12.55 9.13 -2.37
N ALA A 29 13.18 9.93 -1.50
CA ALA A 29 12.55 10.38 -0.25
C ALA A 29 11.28 11.20 -0.49
N VAL A 30 11.34 12.16 -1.42
CA VAL A 30 10.20 13.02 -1.78
C VAL A 30 9.08 12.19 -2.38
N LEU A 31 9.38 11.27 -3.30
CA LEU A 31 8.35 10.41 -3.89
C LEU A 31 7.71 9.48 -2.85
N THR A 32 8.51 8.82 -2.00
CA THR A 32 7.99 7.97 -0.91
C THR A 32 7.11 8.78 0.05
N PHE A 33 7.52 9.99 0.43
CA PHE A 33 6.74 10.87 1.28
C PHE A 33 5.45 11.35 0.60
N PHE A 34 5.54 11.83 -0.64
CA PHE A 34 4.41 12.44 -1.36
C PHE A 34 3.30 11.43 -1.67
N ILE A 35 3.65 10.21 -2.10
CA ILE A 35 2.66 9.14 -2.35
C ILE A 35 1.92 8.78 -1.06
N ALA A 36 2.63 8.74 0.08
CA ALA A 36 2.02 8.49 1.38
C ALA A 36 1.18 9.67 1.89
N PHE A 37 1.63 10.90 1.62
CA PHE A 37 0.97 12.15 2.01
C PHE A 37 -0.39 12.33 1.31
N ASP A 38 -0.48 11.96 0.02
CA ASP A 38 -1.72 12.00 -0.74
C ASP A 38 -2.63 10.79 -0.44
N ALA A 39 -2.99 10.60 0.84
CA ALA A 39 -3.86 9.51 1.30
C ALA A 39 -3.39 8.12 0.83
N GLY A 40 -2.08 7.86 0.88
CA GLY A 40 -1.47 6.61 0.40
C GLY A 40 -1.58 6.40 -1.12
N THR A 41 -2.07 7.40 -1.85
CA THR A 41 -2.47 7.40 -3.27
C THR A 41 -3.53 6.33 -3.59
N TYR A 42 -4.44 6.08 -2.63
CA TYR A 42 -5.55 5.14 -2.78
C TYR A 42 -6.60 5.59 -3.82
N GLY A 43 -6.86 6.90 -3.90
CA GLY A 43 -7.88 7.45 -4.82
C GLY A 43 -7.52 7.22 -6.29
N GLU A 44 -8.49 6.81 -7.09
CA GLU A 44 -8.31 6.47 -8.52
C GLU A 44 -7.64 7.60 -9.31
N ALA A 45 -8.13 8.84 -9.18
CA ALA A 45 -7.56 9.98 -9.89
C ALA A 45 -6.08 10.25 -9.52
N SER A 46 -5.73 10.14 -8.24
CA SER A 46 -4.34 10.29 -7.78
C SER A 46 -3.46 9.16 -8.30
N ARG A 47 -3.97 7.92 -8.27
CA ARG A 47 -3.28 6.72 -8.77
C ARG A 47 -3.00 6.80 -10.27
N ASP A 48 -3.99 7.20 -11.06
CA ASP A 48 -3.82 7.35 -12.51
C ASP A 48 -2.86 8.49 -12.85
N SER A 49 -2.92 9.61 -12.12
CA SER A 49 -1.97 10.71 -12.28
C SER A 49 -0.53 10.28 -11.97
N LEU A 50 -0.34 9.50 -10.89
CA LEU A 50 0.96 8.91 -10.55
C LEU A 50 1.45 7.96 -11.65
N ALA A 51 0.57 7.10 -12.17
CA ALA A 51 0.92 6.15 -13.22
C ALA A 51 1.34 6.85 -14.52
N ILE A 52 0.60 7.88 -14.93
CA ILE A 52 0.95 8.72 -16.08
C ILE A 52 2.34 9.32 -15.88
N ALA A 53 2.66 9.85 -14.69
CA ALA A 53 3.99 10.40 -14.40
C ALA A 53 5.10 9.33 -14.46
N ILE A 54 4.84 8.13 -13.96
CA ILE A 54 5.79 6.99 -14.01
C ILE A 54 6.05 6.55 -15.45
N TRP A 55 5.01 6.38 -16.27
CA TRP A 55 5.15 5.98 -17.67
C TRP A 55 5.83 7.08 -18.51
N TRP A 56 5.52 8.36 -18.26
CA TRP A 56 6.27 9.47 -18.86
C TRP A 56 7.74 9.46 -18.47
N THR A 57 8.04 9.20 -17.20
CA THR A 57 9.44 9.10 -16.73
C THR A 57 10.17 8.00 -17.50
N LEU A 58 9.53 6.85 -17.74
CA LEU A 58 10.10 5.78 -18.55
C LEU A 58 10.32 6.20 -20.00
N ILE A 59 9.34 6.85 -20.63
CA ILE A 59 9.45 7.38 -22.01
C ILE A 59 10.62 8.33 -22.14
N LEU A 60 10.71 9.33 -21.25
CA LEU A 60 11.76 10.34 -21.28
C LEU A 60 13.13 9.71 -21.00
N ALA A 61 13.23 8.84 -20.00
CA ALA A 61 14.50 8.24 -19.64
C ALA A 61 15.04 7.28 -20.71
N VAL A 62 14.17 6.49 -21.35
CA VAL A 62 14.53 5.57 -22.44
C VAL A 62 14.78 6.35 -23.73
N GLY A 63 13.91 7.29 -24.09
CA GLY A 63 13.99 8.08 -25.32
C GLY A 63 15.22 8.99 -25.38
N PHE A 64 15.62 9.59 -24.25
CA PHE A 64 16.83 10.41 -24.15
C PHE A 64 18.07 9.65 -23.66
N GLY A 65 17.96 8.35 -23.36
CA GLY A 65 19.08 7.53 -22.89
C GLY A 65 19.69 8.01 -21.56
N VAL A 66 18.87 8.56 -20.66
CA VAL A 66 19.32 9.17 -19.39
C VAL A 66 19.88 8.13 -18.42
N TRP A 67 19.33 6.91 -18.44
CA TRP A 67 19.74 5.85 -17.53
C TRP A 67 20.78 4.89 -18.12
N PRO A 68 21.64 4.31 -17.26
CA PRO A 68 22.67 3.38 -17.70
C PRO A 68 22.07 2.17 -18.42
N SER A 69 22.66 1.79 -19.56
CA SER A 69 22.25 0.62 -20.35
C SER A 69 22.69 -0.72 -19.72
N ALA A 70 22.47 -0.89 -18.42
CA ALA A 70 22.70 -2.16 -17.75
C ALA A 70 21.66 -3.18 -18.24
N ARG A 71 22.13 -4.35 -18.69
CA ARG A 71 21.20 -5.40 -19.16
C ARG A 71 20.38 -5.91 -17.97
N PRO A 72 19.03 -5.95 -18.08
CA PRO A 72 18.20 -6.58 -17.07
C PRO A 72 18.61 -8.04 -16.85
N THR A 73 18.45 -8.53 -15.62
CA THR A 73 18.77 -9.92 -15.31
C THR A 73 17.63 -10.85 -15.77
N ARG A 74 17.91 -12.17 -15.88
CA ARG A 74 16.85 -13.16 -16.15
C ARG A 74 15.72 -13.11 -15.12
N ALA A 75 16.04 -12.89 -13.85
CA ALA A 75 15.03 -12.77 -12.80
C ALA A 75 14.15 -11.52 -12.99
N ALA A 76 14.74 -10.41 -13.45
CA ALA A 76 13.97 -9.21 -13.76
C ALA A 76 13.00 -9.44 -14.93
N TYR A 77 13.40 -10.20 -15.96
CA TYR A 77 12.49 -10.58 -17.05
C TYR A 77 11.37 -11.51 -16.57
N VAL A 78 11.65 -12.48 -15.70
CA VAL A 78 10.62 -13.36 -15.12
C VAL A 78 9.62 -12.56 -14.30
N CYS A 79 10.09 -11.74 -13.35
CA CYS A 79 9.20 -10.91 -12.53
C CYS A 79 8.39 -9.91 -13.37
N GLY A 80 9.04 -9.18 -14.29
CA GLY A 80 8.36 -8.23 -15.17
C GLY A 80 7.37 -8.92 -16.12
N GLY A 81 7.71 -10.11 -16.62
CA GLY A 81 6.82 -10.93 -17.44
C GLY A 81 5.61 -11.43 -16.67
N CYS A 82 5.78 -11.88 -15.42
CA CYS A 82 4.67 -12.26 -14.54
C CYS A 82 3.75 -11.07 -14.22
N LEU A 83 4.31 -9.89 -13.91
CA LEU A 83 3.51 -8.68 -13.68
C LEU A 83 2.75 -8.23 -14.93
N LEU A 84 3.39 -8.32 -16.11
CA LEU A 84 2.74 -8.03 -17.38
C LEU A 84 1.62 -9.04 -17.68
N ALA A 85 1.87 -10.34 -17.48
CA ALA A 85 0.87 -11.38 -17.67
C ALA A 85 -0.32 -11.22 -16.73
N LEU A 86 -0.06 -10.85 -15.46
CA LEU A 86 -1.10 -10.48 -14.50
C LEU A 86 -1.91 -9.30 -15.01
N ALA A 87 -1.27 -8.19 -15.42
CA ALA A 87 -1.97 -7.02 -15.97
C ALA A 87 -2.83 -7.37 -17.19
N LEU A 88 -2.30 -8.17 -18.13
CA LEU A 88 -3.04 -8.57 -19.32
C LEU A 88 -4.22 -9.50 -18.99
N LEU A 89 -4.08 -10.38 -18.00
CA LEU A 89 -5.19 -11.21 -17.53
C LEU A 89 -6.28 -10.36 -16.84
N THR A 90 -5.87 -9.41 -15.98
CA THR A 90 -6.78 -8.45 -15.34
C THR A 90 -7.55 -7.64 -16.38
N LEU A 91 -6.86 -7.15 -17.43
CA LEU A 91 -7.51 -6.47 -18.56
C LEU A 91 -8.45 -7.41 -19.32
N GLY A 92 -8.01 -8.65 -19.58
CA GLY A 92 -8.81 -9.68 -20.23
C GLY A 92 -10.10 -9.99 -19.47
N SER A 93 -10.07 -9.90 -18.13
CA SER A 93 -11.23 -10.18 -17.29
C SER A 93 -12.43 -9.26 -17.51
N ILE A 94 -12.25 -8.13 -18.21
CA ILE A 94 -13.37 -7.31 -18.69
C ILE A 94 -14.39 -8.13 -19.48
N ALA A 95 -13.97 -9.21 -20.16
CA ALA A 95 -14.85 -10.03 -20.96
C ALA A 95 -15.83 -10.91 -20.15
N TRP A 96 -15.53 -11.22 -18.89
CA TRP A 96 -16.37 -12.08 -18.05
C TRP A 96 -16.74 -11.48 -16.67
N ALA A 97 -16.01 -10.46 -16.21
CA ALA A 97 -16.29 -9.76 -14.97
C ALA A 97 -17.69 -9.15 -14.99
N ALA A 98 -18.34 -9.12 -13.82
CA ALA A 98 -19.63 -8.46 -13.69
C ALA A 98 -19.58 -6.94 -13.96
N SER A 99 -18.40 -6.32 -13.79
CA SER A 99 -18.16 -4.89 -13.96
C SER A 99 -16.87 -4.65 -14.74
N ALA A 100 -17.00 -4.31 -16.02
CA ALA A 100 -15.86 -3.93 -16.88
C ALA A 100 -15.10 -2.71 -16.33
N GLU A 101 -15.81 -1.81 -15.64
CA GLU A 101 -15.24 -0.63 -14.99
C GLU A 101 -14.22 -1.01 -13.92
N LYS A 102 -14.60 -1.90 -13.00
CA LYS A 102 -13.75 -2.34 -11.90
C LYS A 102 -12.55 -3.14 -12.41
N ALA A 103 -12.76 -4.06 -13.35
CA ALA A 103 -11.68 -4.83 -13.95
C ALA A 103 -10.65 -3.92 -14.66
N PHE A 104 -11.11 -2.87 -15.35
CA PHE A 104 -10.22 -1.89 -15.98
C PHE A 104 -9.45 -1.05 -14.94
N ALA A 105 -10.09 -0.66 -13.84
CA ALA A 105 -9.43 0.05 -12.73
C ALA A 105 -8.33 -0.81 -12.08
N GLU A 106 -8.56 -2.12 -11.92
CA GLU A 106 -7.55 -3.05 -11.43
C GLU A 106 -6.40 -3.25 -12.42
N PHE A 107 -6.70 -3.32 -13.72
CA PHE A 107 -5.66 -3.34 -14.75
C PHE A 107 -4.72 -2.13 -14.64
N ASN A 108 -5.30 -0.93 -14.47
CA ASN A 108 -4.53 0.30 -14.27
C ASN A 108 -3.65 0.20 -13.01
N ARG A 109 -4.15 -0.36 -11.91
CA ARG A 109 -3.34 -0.54 -10.70
C ARG A 109 -2.14 -1.47 -10.93
N VAL A 110 -2.35 -2.63 -11.56
CA VAL A 110 -1.27 -3.58 -11.85
C VAL A 110 -0.26 -2.96 -12.83
N SER A 111 -0.73 -2.20 -13.82
CA SER A 111 0.14 -1.53 -14.80
C SER A 111 0.95 -0.38 -14.17
N LEU A 112 0.41 0.37 -13.20
CA LEU A 112 1.19 1.30 -12.37
C LEU A 112 2.37 0.58 -11.68
N TYR A 113 2.12 -0.57 -11.05
CA TYR A 113 3.17 -1.32 -10.37
C TYR A 113 4.19 -1.92 -11.35
N LEU A 114 3.76 -2.35 -12.54
CA LEU A 114 4.68 -2.69 -13.62
C LEU A 114 5.56 -1.50 -14.02
N GLY A 115 4.99 -0.30 -14.16
CA GLY A 115 5.72 0.93 -14.46
C GLY A 115 6.78 1.25 -13.41
N ILE A 116 6.41 1.19 -12.11
CA ILE A 116 7.34 1.39 -10.98
C ILE A 116 8.46 0.35 -11.01
N PHE A 117 8.12 -0.92 -11.28
CA PHE A 117 9.10 -2.00 -11.41
C PHE A 117 10.10 -1.73 -12.54
N LEU A 118 9.62 -1.32 -13.72
CA LEU A 118 10.46 -1.05 -14.89
C LEU A 118 11.37 0.16 -14.67
N VAL A 119 10.81 1.29 -14.21
CA VAL A 119 11.58 2.50 -13.87
C VAL A 119 12.68 2.17 -12.87
N THR A 120 12.34 1.45 -11.80
CA THR A 120 13.32 1.09 -10.76
C THR A 120 14.38 0.12 -11.28
N THR A 121 14.00 -0.85 -12.11
CA THR A 121 14.95 -1.81 -12.71
C THR A 121 15.94 -1.11 -13.64
N CYS A 122 15.50 -0.10 -14.38
CA CYS A 122 16.34 0.68 -15.30
C CYS A 122 17.21 1.72 -14.56
N ALA A 123 16.66 2.40 -13.56
CA ALA A 123 17.37 3.45 -12.81
C ALA A 123 18.30 2.88 -11.71
N GLY A 124 17.99 1.69 -11.20
CA GLY A 124 18.70 1.03 -10.11
C GLY A 124 20.06 0.50 -10.55
N THR A 125 21.12 0.99 -9.93
CA THR A 125 22.49 0.51 -10.15
C THR A 125 23.16 0.15 -8.84
N ARG A 126 24.25 -0.62 -8.91
CA ARG A 126 25.03 -0.95 -7.72
C ARG A 126 25.58 0.30 -7.02
N ALA A 127 25.92 1.35 -7.79
CA ALA A 127 26.45 2.60 -7.27
C ALA A 127 25.42 3.42 -6.48
N ASN A 128 24.14 3.37 -6.86
CA ASN A 128 23.08 4.13 -6.20
C ASN A 128 22.19 3.29 -5.27
N LEU A 129 22.41 1.98 -5.15
CA LEU A 129 21.61 1.08 -4.32
C LEU A 129 21.47 1.59 -2.87
N ARG A 130 22.56 2.10 -2.29
CA ARG A 130 22.53 2.69 -0.94
C ARG A 130 21.64 3.94 -0.88
N ARG A 131 21.66 4.75 -1.94
CA ARG A 131 20.93 6.01 -2.04
C ARG A 131 19.42 5.80 -2.13
N TRP A 132 18.98 4.76 -2.84
CA TRP A 132 17.59 4.29 -2.84
C TRP A 132 17.15 3.89 -1.44
N SER A 133 17.93 3.02 -0.78
CA SER A 133 17.64 2.57 0.58
C SER A 133 17.58 3.72 1.59
N ASP A 134 18.48 4.71 1.48
CA ASP A 134 18.47 5.90 2.33
C ASP A 134 17.28 6.81 2.04
N GLY A 135 16.93 6.99 0.76
CA GLY A 135 15.78 7.81 0.36
C GLY A 135 14.46 7.25 0.88
N ILE A 136 14.23 5.94 0.72
CA ILE A 136 13.03 5.26 1.25
C ILE A 136 12.95 5.42 2.77
N ALA A 137 14.07 5.23 3.48
CA ALA A 137 14.11 5.38 4.94
C ALA A 137 13.74 6.80 5.38
N ILE A 138 14.31 7.82 4.73
CA ILE A 138 14.03 9.23 5.03
C ILE A 138 12.56 9.57 4.74
N GLY A 139 12.04 9.14 3.60
CA GLY A 139 10.64 9.34 3.23
C GLY A 139 9.68 8.74 4.25
N ILE A 140 9.89 7.48 4.64
CA ILE A 140 9.06 6.81 5.67
C ILE A 140 9.20 7.49 7.04
N CYS A 141 10.41 7.92 7.42
CA CYS A 141 10.60 8.67 8.66
C CYS A 141 9.83 9.99 8.65
N ALA A 142 9.85 10.73 7.53
CA ALA A 142 9.09 11.96 7.39
C ALA A 142 7.57 11.71 7.50
N VAL A 143 7.05 10.62 6.92
CA VAL A 143 5.65 10.21 7.07
C VAL A 143 5.32 9.90 8.52
N GLY A 144 6.15 9.12 9.22
CA GLY A 144 5.95 8.76 10.62
C GLY A 144 5.98 9.97 11.56
N LEU A 145 6.91 10.89 11.34
CA LEU A 145 7.00 12.14 12.11
C LEU A 145 5.80 13.05 11.85
N LEU A 146 5.34 13.15 10.60
CA LEU A 146 4.13 13.90 10.26
C LEU A 146 2.88 13.29 10.92
N ALA A 147 2.75 11.96 10.90
CA ALA A 147 1.65 11.25 11.56
C ALA A 147 1.66 11.48 13.09
N LEU A 148 2.83 11.47 13.73
CA LEU A 148 2.92 11.81 15.16
C LEU A 148 2.59 13.27 15.43
N ALA A 149 3.06 14.18 14.58
CA ALA A 149 2.78 15.59 14.72
C ALA A 149 1.27 15.85 14.67
N SER A 150 0.53 15.17 13.77
CA SER A 150 -0.93 15.31 13.71
C SER A 150 -1.61 14.83 14.99
N ARG A 151 -1.08 13.80 15.66
CA ARG A 151 -1.61 13.34 16.96
C ARG A 151 -1.23 14.25 18.13
N PHE A 152 0.03 14.71 18.18
CA PHE A 152 0.55 15.45 19.34
C PHE A 152 0.14 16.92 19.34
N PHE A 153 -0.27 17.46 18.19
CA PHE A 153 -0.65 18.85 18.02
C PHE A 153 -2.00 18.96 17.27
N PRO A 154 -3.12 18.47 17.85
CA PRO A 154 -4.42 18.43 17.18
C PRO A 154 -4.91 19.83 16.78
N ASP A 155 -4.61 20.86 17.55
CA ASP A 155 -4.98 22.26 17.24
C ASP A 155 -4.39 22.73 15.91
N ALA A 156 -3.16 22.33 15.57
CA ALA A 156 -2.50 22.64 14.31
C ALA A 156 -2.93 21.69 13.16
N ALA A 157 -3.41 20.51 13.50
CA ALA A 157 -3.85 19.48 12.56
C ALA A 157 -5.34 19.60 12.16
N SER A 158 -6.14 20.34 12.94
CA SER A 158 -7.57 20.61 12.66
C SER A 158 -7.82 21.28 11.30
N ALA A 159 -6.83 22.00 10.75
CA ALA A 159 -6.86 22.55 9.39
C ALA A 159 -6.56 21.50 8.28
N ILE A 160 -6.09 20.31 8.64
CA ILE A 160 -5.59 19.25 7.75
C ILE A 160 -6.52 18.01 7.75
N GLU A 161 -7.31 17.78 8.81
CA GLU A 161 -8.12 16.57 9.04
C GLU A 161 -9.42 16.41 8.20
N ALA A 162 -9.57 17.09 7.05
CA ALA A 162 -10.80 17.03 6.25
C ALA A 162 -10.97 15.77 5.36
N ARG A 163 -10.27 14.65 5.60
CA ARG A 163 -10.36 13.43 4.74
C ARG A 163 -10.38 12.11 5.51
N THR A 164 -11.15 12.01 6.58
CA THR A 164 -11.38 10.75 7.29
C THR A 164 -12.61 10.04 6.72
N PHE A 165 -12.38 8.91 6.04
CA PHE A 165 -13.46 8.11 5.44
C PHE A 165 -14.23 7.24 6.45
N LEU A 166 -13.76 7.12 7.70
CA LEU A 166 -14.33 6.22 8.70
C LEU A 166 -14.41 6.87 10.09
N PRO A 167 -15.56 6.81 10.79
CA PRO A 167 -15.70 7.26 12.18
C PRO A 167 -14.73 6.55 13.16
N SER A 168 -14.37 5.28 12.88
CA SER A 168 -13.40 4.51 13.67
C SER A 168 -11.95 5.02 13.57
N ALA A 169 -11.67 5.94 12.65
CA ALA A 169 -10.38 6.61 12.52
C ALA A 169 -10.13 7.66 13.61
N TYR A 170 -11.15 8.05 14.39
CA TYR A 170 -10.97 9.03 15.47
C TYR A 170 -9.98 8.52 16.53
N THR A 171 -10.07 7.24 16.90
CA THR A 171 -9.21 6.64 17.93
C THR A 171 -7.88 6.12 17.38
N ARG A 172 -7.78 5.79 16.08
CA ARG A 172 -6.58 5.15 15.50
C ARG A 172 -5.82 6.10 14.59
N LEU A 173 -4.51 6.20 14.78
CA LEU A 173 -3.67 7.01 13.91
C LEU A 173 -3.66 6.45 12.48
N SER A 174 -4.13 7.26 11.53
CA SER A 174 -4.28 6.89 10.12
C SER A 174 -3.73 7.93 9.14
N TYR A 175 -3.72 9.22 9.51
CA TYR A 175 -3.11 10.30 8.75
C TYR A 175 -1.58 10.10 8.62
N PRO A 176 -0.94 10.46 7.48
CA PRO A 176 -1.55 11.01 6.25
C PRO A 176 -2.05 9.97 5.26
N VAL A 177 -1.77 8.68 5.50
CA VAL A 177 -2.10 7.59 4.57
C VAL A 177 -3.62 7.34 4.49
N GLY A 178 -4.38 7.70 5.53
CA GLY A 178 -5.84 7.51 5.59
C GLY A 178 -6.27 6.10 5.99
N TYR A 179 -5.33 5.16 6.17
CA TYR A 179 -5.60 3.80 6.63
C TYR A 179 -4.54 3.35 7.65
N TRP A 180 -4.97 3.07 8.88
CA TRP A 180 -4.08 2.77 10.02
C TRP A 180 -3.20 1.53 9.80
N ASN A 181 -3.70 0.47 9.13
CA ASN A 181 -2.89 -0.72 8.89
C ASN A 181 -1.83 -0.43 7.82
N ALA A 182 -2.18 0.26 6.73
CA ALA A 182 -1.22 0.66 5.72
C ALA A 182 -0.16 1.63 6.26
N LEU A 183 -0.53 2.60 7.11
CA LEU A 183 0.41 3.46 7.80
C LEU A 183 1.40 2.62 8.64
N ALA A 184 0.90 1.71 9.48
CA ALA A 184 1.75 0.89 10.33
C ALA A 184 2.70 -0.02 9.52
N ILE A 185 2.22 -0.61 8.42
CA ILE A 185 3.02 -1.45 7.53
C ILE A 185 4.06 -0.63 6.76
N LEU A 186 3.73 0.59 6.32
CA LEU A 186 4.70 1.49 5.71
C LEU A 186 5.82 1.83 6.70
N LEU A 187 5.47 2.18 7.94
CA LEU A 187 6.45 2.44 9.01
C LEU A 187 7.28 1.20 9.36
N ALA A 188 6.71 0.00 9.23
CA ALA A 188 7.40 -1.27 9.44
C ALA A 188 8.53 -1.55 8.43
N PHE A 189 8.59 -0.85 7.30
CA PHE A 189 9.72 -0.92 6.36
C PHE A 189 10.93 -0.06 6.79
N ALA A 190 10.76 0.92 7.67
CA ALA A 190 11.87 1.75 8.13
C ALA A 190 12.93 1.01 8.98
N PRO A 191 12.57 0.14 9.96
CA PRO A 191 13.53 -0.58 10.79
C PRO A 191 14.70 -1.25 10.05
N PRO A 192 14.50 -2.11 9.04
CA PRO A 192 15.62 -2.72 8.32
C PRO A 192 16.51 -1.70 7.59
N LEU A 193 15.93 -0.62 7.03
CA LEU A 193 16.68 0.41 6.31
C LEU A 193 17.49 1.31 7.25
N LEU A 194 16.90 1.68 8.38
CA LEU A 194 17.56 2.48 9.42
C LEU A 194 18.66 1.69 10.13
N LEU A 195 18.43 0.41 10.47
CA LEU A 195 19.47 -0.46 11.02
C LEU A 195 20.63 -0.63 10.03
N ARG A 196 20.35 -0.73 8.72
CA ARG A 196 21.41 -0.70 7.70
C ARG A 196 22.23 0.58 7.77
N ALA A 197 21.59 1.75 7.85
CA ALA A 197 22.31 3.02 7.98
C ALA A 197 23.10 3.09 9.31
N ALA A 198 22.55 2.59 10.42
CA ALA A 198 23.24 2.50 11.72
C ALA A 198 24.54 1.66 11.65
N LEU A 199 24.58 0.65 10.79
CA LEU A 199 25.74 -0.22 10.59
C LEU A 199 26.69 0.25 9.48
N ALA A 200 26.20 0.89 8.43
CA ALA A 200 26.98 1.17 7.22
C ALA A 200 27.29 2.67 6.96
N ALA A 201 26.66 3.62 7.67
CA ALA A 201 26.90 5.04 7.44
C ALA A 201 28.32 5.48 7.84
N GLY A 202 28.84 6.50 7.14
CA GLY A 202 30.16 7.06 7.43
C GLY A 202 30.16 7.94 8.68
N GLY A 203 30.86 7.50 9.72
CA GLY A 203 31.07 8.24 10.97
C GLY A 203 30.00 7.98 12.06
N PRO A 204 30.35 8.20 13.34
CA PRO A 204 29.49 7.87 14.47
C PRO A 204 28.19 8.70 14.51
N ILE A 205 28.23 9.98 14.13
CA ILE A 205 27.05 10.86 14.14
C ILE A 205 25.98 10.35 13.17
N ARG A 206 26.34 10.03 11.93
CA ARG A 206 25.38 9.52 10.93
C ARG A 206 24.78 8.18 11.35
N LYS A 207 25.55 7.34 12.02
CA LYS A 207 25.08 6.08 12.60
C LYS A 207 24.09 6.33 13.74
N GLY A 208 24.37 7.29 14.63
CA GLY A 208 23.44 7.70 15.68
C GLY A 208 22.14 8.29 15.13
N LEU A 209 22.22 9.17 14.13
CA LEU A 209 21.04 9.73 13.44
C LEU A 209 20.15 8.66 12.80
N ALA A 210 20.70 7.52 12.38
CA ALA A 210 19.91 6.42 11.85
C ALA A 210 19.09 5.68 12.91
N VAL A 211 19.56 5.66 14.16
CA VAL A 211 18.91 5.00 15.30
C VAL A 211 17.91 5.93 16.00
N ALA A 212 18.12 7.25 15.89
CA ALA A 212 17.29 8.24 16.56
C ALA A 212 15.78 8.15 16.26
N PRO A 213 15.29 7.87 15.03
CA PRO A 213 13.85 7.90 14.76
C PRO A 213 13.04 6.75 15.39
N PHE A 214 13.68 5.67 15.86
CA PHE A 214 12.97 4.46 16.27
C PHE A 214 11.90 4.66 17.36
N PRO A 215 12.17 5.38 18.46
CA PRO A 215 11.16 5.62 19.49
C PRO A 215 9.92 6.34 18.94
N ALA A 216 10.11 7.32 18.06
CA ALA A 216 9.03 8.02 17.38
C ALA A 216 8.23 7.08 16.46
N LEU A 217 8.91 6.31 15.60
CA LEU A 217 8.23 5.37 14.70
C LEU A 217 7.46 4.28 15.46
N ALA A 218 8.00 3.79 16.58
CA ALA A 218 7.32 2.84 17.44
C ALA A 218 6.08 3.45 18.12
N ALA A 219 6.16 4.70 18.57
CA ALA A 219 5.01 5.45 19.07
C ALA A 219 3.92 5.59 18.00
N ALA A 220 4.31 5.88 16.75
CA ALA A 220 3.36 5.99 15.64
C ALA A 220 2.68 4.65 15.35
N ILE A 221 3.46 3.56 15.24
CA ILE A 221 2.93 2.19 15.05
C ILE A 221 1.99 1.82 16.19
N TYR A 222 2.33 2.12 17.44
CA TYR A 222 1.46 1.86 18.59
C TYR A 222 0.11 2.59 18.47
N LEU A 223 0.13 3.87 18.11
CA LEU A 223 -1.08 4.70 17.94
C LEU A 223 -1.97 4.27 16.76
N THR A 224 -1.44 3.53 15.77
CA THR A 224 -2.26 2.91 14.72
C THR A 224 -3.12 1.76 15.24
N SER A 225 -2.79 1.20 16.41
CA SER A 225 -3.36 -0.04 16.97
C SER A 225 -3.33 -1.23 15.99
N SER A 226 -2.40 -1.26 15.03
CA SER A 226 -2.34 -2.29 13.99
C SER A 226 -1.51 -3.51 14.43
N ARG A 227 -2.18 -4.64 14.74
CA ARG A 227 -1.51 -5.92 15.03
C ARG A 227 -0.67 -6.42 13.85
N GLY A 228 -1.23 -6.35 12.64
CA GLY A 228 -0.52 -6.70 11.40
C GLY A 228 0.72 -5.83 11.17
N GLY A 229 0.63 -4.52 11.43
CA GLY A 229 1.77 -3.61 11.34
C GLY A 229 2.87 -3.90 12.36
N VAL A 230 2.52 -4.17 13.62
CA VAL A 230 3.48 -4.58 14.67
C VAL A 230 4.19 -5.88 14.27
N ALA A 231 3.43 -6.90 13.87
CA ALA A 231 4.00 -8.18 13.42
C ALA A 231 4.94 -8.00 12.22
N THR A 232 4.55 -7.14 11.27
CA THR A 232 5.37 -6.80 10.10
C THR A 232 6.67 -6.11 10.49
N ALA A 233 6.66 -5.17 11.45
CA ALA A 233 7.86 -4.47 11.90
C ALA A 233 8.84 -5.40 12.63
N LEU A 234 8.33 -6.29 13.47
CA LEU A 234 9.12 -7.31 14.16
C LEU A 234 9.72 -8.29 13.15
N PHE A 235 8.92 -8.78 12.20
CA PHE A 235 9.38 -9.68 11.14
C PHE A 235 10.45 -9.03 10.25
N ALA A 236 10.23 -7.81 9.79
CA ALA A 236 11.21 -7.06 8.99
C ALA A 236 12.54 -6.89 9.74
N THR A 237 12.47 -6.52 11.02
CA THR A 237 13.65 -6.37 11.89
C THR A 237 14.39 -7.70 12.05
N LEU A 238 13.67 -8.79 12.31
CA LEU A 238 14.22 -10.14 12.44
C LEU A 238 14.90 -10.59 11.14
N CYS A 239 14.24 -10.43 9.98
CA CYS A 239 14.82 -10.74 8.68
C CYS A 239 16.15 -9.99 8.46
N PHE A 240 16.21 -8.69 8.78
CA PHE A 240 17.44 -7.92 8.65
C PHE A 240 18.57 -8.47 9.54
N VAL A 241 18.28 -8.72 10.82
CA VAL A 241 19.26 -9.26 11.80
C VAL A 241 19.78 -10.64 11.35
N CYS A 242 18.91 -11.50 10.80
CA CYS A 242 19.28 -12.82 10.31
C CYS A 242 20.11 -12.78 9.02
N LEU A 243 19.81 -11.86 8.09
CA LEU A 243 20.45 -11.80 6.78
C LEU A 243 21.77 -11.02 6.77
N THR A 244 21.91 -10.04 7.67
CA THR A 244 23.12 -9.21 7.77
C THR A 244 24.31 -10.01 8.32
N ARG A 245 25.53 -9.64 7.90
CA ARG A 245 26.76 -10.30 8.36
C ARG A 245 27.12 -9.89 9.80
N ASN A 246 26.86 -8.64 10.16
CA ASN A 246 27.23 -8.04 11.44
C ASN A 246 26.13 -8.25 12.48
N ARG A 247 25.75 -9.52 12.71
CA ARG A 247 24.59 -9.91 13.53
C ARG A 247 24.61 -9.35 14.95
N TRP A 248 25.78 -9.25 15.58
CA TRP A 248 25.90 -8.73 16.95
C TRP A 248 25.74 -7.22 17.03
N ALA A 249 26.32 -6.49 16.08
CA ALA A 249 26.10 -5.06 15.99
C ALA A 249 24.63 -4.74 15.64
N ALA A 250 24.02 -5.55 14.76
CA ALA A 250 22.59 -5.44 14.47
C ALA A 250 21.75 -5.73 15.71
N PHE A 251 22.04 -6.80 16.45
CA PHE A 251 21.34 -7.15 17.68
C PHE A 251 21.47 -6.07 18.75
N ALA A 252 22.67 -5.51 18.96
CA ALA A 252 22.88 -4.43 19.92
C ALA A 252 22.13 -3.15 19.52
N ALA A 253 22.14 -2.79 18.23
CA ALA A 253 21.33 -1.68 17.73
C ALA A 253 19.84 -1.94 17.97
N THR A 254 19.36 -3.15 17.63
CA THR A 254 17.97 -3.58 17.85
C THR A 254 17.59 -3.54 19.33
N ALA A 255 18.45 -3.99 20.24
CA ALA A 255 18.20 -3.95 21.68
C ALA A 255 18.10 -2.51 22.22
N LEU A 256 19.01 -1.63 21.77
CA LEU A 256 18.99 -0.22 22.14
C LEU A 256 17.69 0.46 21.66
N VAL A 257 17.31 0.27 20.39
CA VAL A 257 16.07 0.88 19.86
C VAL A 257 14.83 0.25 20.46
N PHE A 258 14.85 -1.04 20.81
CA PHE A 258 13.76 -1.68 21.51
C PHE A 258 13.53 -1.03 22.88
N GLY A 259 14.59 -0.78 23.66
CA GLY A 259 14.50 -0.07 24.94
C GLY A 259 13.92 1.34 24.80
N GLY A 260 14.41 2.12 23.83
CA GLY A 260 13.88 3.45 23.55
C GLY A 260 12.42 3.44 23.06
N SER A 261 12.06 2.46 22.24
CA SER A 261 10.71 2.27 21.71
C SER A 261 9.72 1.86 22.80
N LEU A 262 10.13 0.97 23.70
CA LEU A 262 9.35 0.61 24.89
C LEU A 262 9.13 1.83 25.78
N GLY A 263 10.16 2.64 26.01
CA GLY A 263 10.03 3.91 26.74
C GLY A 263 9.01 4.85 26.10
N ALA A 264 8.99 4.95 24.76
CA ALA A 264 8.01 5.77 24.04
C ALA A 264 6.57 5.22 24.17
N VAL A 265 6.37 3.90 24.11
CA VAL A 265 5.06 3.28 24.30
C VAL A 265 4.56 3.47 25.75
N LEU A 266 5.43 3.28 26.75
CA LEU A 266 5.08 3.53 28.16
C LEU A 266 4.75 5.00 28.42
N ALA A 267 5.45 5.93 27.75
CA ALA A 267 5.09 7.34 27.76
C ALA A 267 3.68 7.56 27.21
N LEU A 268 3.27 6.89 26.13
CA LEU A 268 1.92 7.04 25.60
C LEU A 268 0.86 6.38 26.51
N GLN A 269 1.14 5.23 27.11
CA GLN A 269 0.20 4.54 27.99
C GLN A 269 -0.19 5.35 29.25
N SER A 270 0.67 6.27 29.68
CA SER A 270 0.36 7.20 30.78
C SER A 270 -0.46 8.42 30.35
N ARG A 271 -0.96 8.45 29.10
CA ARG A 271 -1.64 9.60 28.46
C ARG A 271 -2.91 9.15 27.71
N PRO A 272 -3.97 8.73 28.43
CA PRO A 272 -5.11 8.04 27.83
C PRO A 272 -5.92 8.93 26.87
N GLU A 273 -6.08 10.23 27.14
CA GLU A 273 -6.81 11.16 26.27
C GLU A 273 -6.07 11.38 24.94
N LEU A 274 -4.74 11.44 24.96
CA LEU A 274 -3.94 11.51 23.74
C LEU A 274 -4.04 10.22 22.90
N VAL A 275 -4.13 9.06 23.56
CA VAL A 275 -4.12 7.75 22.90
C VAL A 275 -5.51 7.36 22.38
N ASN A 276 -6.54 7.53 23.22
CA ASN A 276 -7.89 7.02 22.97
C ASN A 276 -8.93 8.12 22.67
N GLY A 277 -8.61 9.39 22.93
CA GLY A 277 -9.53 10.52 22.82
C GLY A 277 -10.33 10.79 24.09
N PRO A 278 -11.15 11.86 24.11
CA PRO A 278 -11.39 12.82 23.03
C PRO A 278 -10.19 13.74 22.73
N LEU A 279 -9.85 13.90 21.45
CA LEU A 279 -8.62 14.57 20.98
C LEU A 279 -8.74 16.10 20.90
N ASP A 280 -9.97 16.61 20.87
CA ASP A 280 -10.35 18.02 20.79
C ASP A 280 -10.32 18.72 22.16
N THR A 281 -9.62 18.14 23.13
CA THR A 281 -9.54 18.66 24.50
C THR A 281 -8.18 19.28 24.80
N GLY A 282 -8.15 20.33 25.64
CA GLY A 282 -6.89 20.91 26.12
C GLY A 282 -6.00 19.91 26.89
N VAL A 283 -6.61 18.87 27.48
CA VAL A 283 -5.90 17.75 28.12
C VAL A 283 -5.11 16.95 27.07
N ALA A 284 -5.75 16.57 25.96
CA ALA A 284 -5.07 15.88 24.86
C ALA A 284 -3.92 16.72 24.28
N SER A 285 -4.11 18.03 24.06
CA SER A 285 -3.04 18.94 23.60
C SER A 285 -1.86 19.04 24.59
N ASN A 286 -2.12 19.06 25.90
CA ASN A 286 -1.07 19.08 26.93
C ASN A 286 -0.32 17.74 27.01
N GLN A 287 -1.05 16.62 26.96
CA GLN A 287 -0.46 15.30 26.90
C GLN A 287 0.38 15.12 25.64
N GLY A 288 -0.10 15.61 24.49
CA GLY A 288 0.60 15.60 23.21
C GLY A 288 1.94 16.33 23.26
N ARG A 289 1.97 17.56 23.78
CA ARG A 289 3.21 18.34 23.99
C ARG A 289 4.22 17.60 24.88
N SER A 290 3.76 17.05 26.01
CA SER A 290 4.64 16.32 26.92
C SER A 290 5.17 15.00 26.32
N ALA A 291 4.34 14.28 25.56
CA ALA A 291 4.73 13.05 24.86
C ALA A 291 5.75 13.37 23.76
N ALA A 292 5.52 14.42 22.98
CA ALA A 292 6.44 14.88 21.94
C ALA A 292 7.83 15.16 22.50
N LEU A 293 7.92 15.90 23.61
CA LEU A 293 9.20 16.19 24.27
C LEU A 293 9.89 14.92 24.76
N LEU A 294 9.18 14.05 25.49
CA LEU A 294 9.78 12.84 26.05
C LEU A 294 10.26 11.87 24.95
N ILE A 295 9.46 11.69 23.90
CA ILE A 295 9.84 10.86 22.75
C ILE A 295 11.02 11.47 22.00
N ALA A 296 11.04 12.80 21.81
CA ALA A 296 12.20 13.48 21.21
C ALA A 296 13.49 13.27 22.03
N VAL A 297 13.40 13.35 23.36
CA VAL A 297 14.53 13.04 24.26
C VAL A 297 14.98 11.59 24.09
N LEU A 298 14.06 10.62 24.07
CA LEU A 298 14.38 9.21 23.83
C LEU A 298 15.06 8.99 22.48
N CYS A 299 14.58 9.66 21.42
CA CYS A 299 15.20 9.65 20.10
C CYS A 299 16.66 10.15 20.14
N LEU A 300 16.88 11.29 20.79
CA LEU A 300 18.23 11.88 20.94
C LEU A 300 19.15 10.98 21.77
N LEU A 301 18.65 10.40 22.88
CA LEU A 301 19.40 9.50 23.73
C LEU A 301 19.81 8.22 22.99
N CYS A 302 18.90 7.57 22.27
CA CYS A 302 19.22 6.40 21.45
C CYS A 302 20.28 6.74 20.40
N GLY A 303 20.15 7.89 19.72
CA GLY A 303 21.14 8.35 18.75
C GLY A 303 22.51 8.63 19.37
N ALA A 304 22.55 9.30 20.52
CA ALA A 304 23.77 9.63 21.24
C ALA A 304 24.48 8.37 21.78
N ILE A 305 23.74 7.47 22.44
CA ILE A 305 24.26 6.20 22.96
C ILE A 305 24.89 5.38 21.82
N TRP A 306 24.21 5.28 20.68
CA TRP A 306 24.75 4.55 19.54
C TRP A 306 25.97 5.22 18.92
N ALA A 307 25.96 6.55 18.77
CA ALA A 307 27.09 7.30 18.22
C ALA A 307 28.34 7.19 19.12
N VAL A 308 28.18 7.33 20.44
CA VAL A 308 29.25 7.21 21.43
C VAL A 308 29.75 5.76 21.49
N GLY A 309 28.84 4.78 21.57
CA GLY A 309 29.20 3.36 21.57
C GLY A 309 29.99 2.96 20.33
N TRP A 310 29.61 3.45 19.15
CA TRP A 310 30.36 3.18 17.92
C TRP A 310 31.74 3.86 17.90
N ARG A 311 31.85 5.07 18.47
CA ARG A 311 33.14 5.77 18.59
C ARG A 311 34.08 5.04 19.56
N ALA A 312 33.57 4.49 20.65
CA ALA A 312 34.33 3.72 21.63
C ALA A 312 34.73 2.33 21.10
N PHE A 313 33.86 1.69 20.30
CA PHE A 313 34.08 0.35 19.75
C PHE A 313 34.00 0.34 18.21
N PRO A 314 34.96 0.99 17.50
CA PRO A 314 34.89 1.20 16.05
C PRO A 314 35.04 -0.09 15.24
N ARG A 315 35.64 -1.14 15.83
CA ARG A 315 35.74 -2.48 15.22
C ARG A 315 34.44 -3.29 15.35
N GLY A 316 33.41 -2.73 15.98
CA GLY A 316 32.12 -3.36 16.20
C GLY A 316 32.13 -4.37 17.35
N ILE A 317 30.97 -4.97 17.61
CA ILE A 317 30.79 -6.01 18.63
C ILE A 317 31.07 -7.36 17.98
N SER A 318 32.11 -8.04 18.44
CA SER A 318 32.42 -9.42 18.05
C SER A 318 32.30 -10.34 19.26
N ILE A 319 31.36 -11.28 19.21
CA ILE A 319 31.23 -12.35 20.21
C ILE A 319 31.87 -13.62 19.65
N SER A 320 32.48 -14.43 20.52
CA SER A 320 33.06 -15.71 20.13
C SER A 320 32.01 -16.62 19.47
N PRO A 321 32.39 -17.49 18.52
CA PRO A 321 31.44 -18.36 17.82
C PRO A 321 30.63 -19.27 18.77
N LEU A 322 31.23 -19.71 19.87
CA LEU A 322 30.58 -20.56 20.87
C LEU A 322 29.50 -19.81 21.64
N LEU A 323 29.84 -18.66 22.23
CA LEU A 323 28.87 -17.80 22.92
C LEU A 323 27.75 -17.36 21.97
N GLY A 324 28.09 -17.14 20.70
CA GLY A 324 27.12 -16.82 19.68
C GLY A 324 26.14 -17.95 19.36
N ARG A 325 26.60 -19.21 19.33
CA ARG A 325 25.73 -20.39 19.19
C ARG A 325 24.86 -20.58 20.42
N ILE A 326 25.43 -20.43 21.62
CA ILE A 326 24.69 -20.53 22.89
C ILE A 326 23.57 -19.48 22.94
N ALA A 327 23.88 -18.22 22.64
CA ALA A 327 22.89 -17.15 22.61
C ALA A 327 21.82 -17.37 21.52
N ALA A 328 22.19 -17.90 20.35
CA ALA A 328 21.23 -18.22 19.30
C ALA A 328 20.29 -19.39 19.69
N VAL A 329 20.84 -20.46 20.27
CA VAL A 329 20.06 -21.61 20.77
C VAL A 329 19.17 -21.18 21.94
N GLY A 330 19.71 -20.45 22.92
CA GLY A 330 18.95 -19.91 24.03
C GLY A 330 17.83 -18.98 23.57
N GLY A 331 18.10 -18.08 22.63
CA GLY A 331 17.08 -17.22 22.02
C GLY A 331 16.01 -18.00 21.26
N ALA A 332 16.39 -19.05 20.52
CA ALA A 332 15.44 -19.91 19.81
C ALA A 332 14.56 -20.72 20.78
N LEU A 333 15.14 -21.23 21.88
CA LEU A 333 14.40 -21.93 22.93
C LEU A 333 13.45 -20.98 23.67
N LEU A 334 13.87 -19.75 23.97
CA LEU A 334 13.01 -18.73 24.56
C LEU A 334 11.87 -18.34 23.63
N ALA A 335 12.14 -18.16 22.34
CA ALA A 335 11.11 -17.89 21.34
C ALA A 335 10.12 -19.06 21.23
N LEU A 336 10.62 -20.30 21.21
CA LEU A 336 9.78 -21.51 21.19
C LEU A 336 8.91 -21.60 22.45
N ALA A 337 9.51 -21.39 23.63
CA ALA A 337 8.77 -21.38 24.90
C ALA A 337 7.70 -20.30 24.92
N ALA A 338 8.00 -19.09 24.41
CA ALA A 338 7.02 -18.01 24.29
C ALA A 338 5.88 -18.35 23.31
N VAL A 339 6.17 -19.00 22.18
CA VAL A 339 5.15 -19.46 21.23
C VAL A 339 4.26 -20.54 21.85
N LEU A 340 4.84 -21.53 22.53
CA LEU A 340 4.09 -22.58 23.21
C LEU A 340 3.23 -22.02 24.34
N ALA A 341 3.78 -21.11 25.16
CA ALA A 341 3.05 -20.44 26.24
C ALA A 341 1.93 -19.51 25.74
N ALA A 342 1.99 -19.06 24.48
CA ALA A 342 0.96 -18.21 23.90
C ALA A 342 -0.31 -18.96 23.47
N ASP A 343 -0.32 -20.31 23.59
CA ASP A 343 -1.39 -21.21 23.17
C ASP A 343 -1.84 -20.98 21.71
N PRO A 344 -1.02 -21.39 20.72
CA PRO A 344 -1.26 -21.06 19.32
C PRO A 344 -2.56 -21.67 18.79
N LEU A 345 -3.01 -22.81 19.34
CA LEU A 345 -4.26 -23.44 18.93
C LEU A 345 -5.46 -22.60 19.40
N ALA A 346 -5.50 -22.24 20.69
CA ALA A 346 -6.57 -21.38 21.20
C ALA A 346 -6.59 -20.01 20.50
N ARG A 347 -5.41 -19.43 20.20
CA ARG A 347 -5.34 -18.18 19.41
C ARG A 347 -5.85 -18.35 17.98
N PHE A 348 -5.59 -19.50 17.37
CA PHE A 348 -6.09 -19.78 16.03
C PHE A 348 -7.60 -19.96 16.02
N GLU A 349 -8.18 -20.66 16.99
CA GLU A 349 -9.65 -20.75 17.09
C GLU A 349 -10.28 -19.39 17.37
N ALA A 350 -9.74 -18.61 18.33
CA ALA A 350 -10.20 -17.25 18.60
C ALA A 350 -10.07 -16.32 17.37
N PHE A 351 -9.08 -16.56 16.50
CA PHE A 351 -8.91 -15.79 15.26
C PHE A 351 -10.06 -16.04 14.26
N LYS A 352 -10.63 -17.25 14.24
CA LYS A 352 -11.74 -17.61 13.35
C LYS A 352 -13.08 -17.07 13.80
N GLU A 353 -13.23 -16.78 15.09
CA GLU A 353 -14.50 -16.29 15.63
C GLU A 353 -14.91 -14.96 14.99
N PRO A 354 -16.20 -14.77 14.66
CA PRO A 354 -16.67 -13.49 14.14
C PRO A 354 -16.48 -12.40 15.19
N PRO A 355 -16.22 -11.15 14.77
CA PRO A 355 -16.14 -10.04 15.71
C PRO A 355 -17.46 -9.89 16.47
N SER A 356 -17.38 -9.86 17.80
CA SER A 356 -18.53 -9.50 18.64
C SER A 356 -19.01 -8.10 18.26
N ALA A 357 -20.33 -7.89 18.22
CA ALA A 357 -20.91 -6.57 18.01
C ALA A 357 -20.26 -5.61 19.02
N LEU A 358 -19.64 -4.54 18.52
CA LEU A 358 -18.84 -3.58 19.30
C LEU A 358 -19.47 -3.32 20.67
N ALA A 359 -18.91 -3.94 21.72
CA ALA A 359 -19.05 -3.41 23.06
C ALA A 359 -18.55 -1.96 23.00
N ALA A 360 -19.23 -1.06 23.73
CA ALA A 360 -18.96 0.38 23.74
C ALA A 360 -17.45 0.69 23.71
N PRO A 361 -17.01 1.79 23.07
CA PRO A 361 -15.59 2.12 22.95
C PRO A 361 -14.94 2.06 24.33
N GLU A 362 -14.08 1.06 24.53
CA GLU A 362 -13.33 0.93 25.76
C GLU A 362 -12.47 2.19 25.91
N ARG A 363 -12.43 2.75 27.13
CA ARG A 363 -11.53 3.87 27.46
C ARG A 363 -10.05 3.55 27.18
N ASP A 364 -9.70 2.27 26.97
CA ASP A 364 -8.36 1.78 26.64
C ASP A 364 -8.31 0.97 25.31
N PHE A 365 -9.12 1.37 24.32
CA PHE A 365 -9.26 0.68 23.03
C PHE A 365 -7.93 0.31 22.38
N VAL A 366 -6.96 1.24 22.29
CA VAL A 366 -5.72 1.01 21.53
C VAL A 366 -4.93 -0.17 22.10
N ARG A 367 -4.79 -0.23 23.43
CA ARG A 367 -4.07 -1.30 24.12
C ARG A 367 -4.86 -2.60 24.07
N ALA A 368 -6.14 -2.56 24.40
CA ALA A 368 -7.01 -3.73 24.41
C ALA A 368 -7.02 -4.42 23.05
N HIS A 369 -7.24 -3.65 21.97
CA HIS A 369 -7.27 -4.17 20.60
C HIS A 369 -5.95 -4.84 20.19
N LEU A 370 -4.79 -4.29 20.57
CA LEU A 370 -3.48 -4.90 20.29
C LEU A 370 -3.27 -6.23 21.02
N LEU A 371 -3.91 -6.43 22.17
CA LEU A 371 -3.81 -7.65 22.97
C LEU A 371 -4.85 -8.71 22.60
N THR A 372 -5.90 -8.36 21.84
CA THR A 372 -6.91 -9.32 21.38
C THR A 372 -6.34 -10.37 20.42
N SER A 373 -6.92 -11.57 20.44
CA SER A 373 -6.60 -12.67 19.51
C SER A 373 -7.61 -12.80 18.35
N ASN A 374 -8.76 -12.12 18.41
CA ASN A 374 -9.81 -12.16 17.39
C ASN A 374 -9.29 -11.68 16.02
N GLY A 375 -9.69 -12.29 14.91
CA GLY A 375 -9.28 -11.90 13.56
C GLY A 375 -9.89 -10.60 13.02
N SER A 376 -10.80 -9.94 13.75
CA SER A 376 -11.48 -8.71 13.28
C SER A 376 -12.21 -8.90 11.94
N GLY A 377 -12.76 -10.10 11.69
CA GLY A 377 -13.43 -10.45 10.44
C GLY A 377 -12.52 -11.03 9.34
N ARG A 378 -11.19 -11.02 9.52
CA ARG A 378 -10.23 -11.48 8.49
C ARG A 378 -10.48 -12.91 8.04
N TRP A 379 -10.76 -13.83 8.96
CA TRP A 379 -11.09 -15.21 8.62
C TRP A 379 -12.33 -15.27 7.72
N GLN A 380 -13.40 -14.54 8.06
CA GLN A 380 -14.63 -14.48 7.27
C GLN A 380 -14.38 -13.93 5.86
N PHE A 381 -13.53 -12.91 5.73
CA PHE A 381 -13.18 -12.32 4.43
C PHE A 381 -12.41 -13.33 3.57
N TRP A 382 -11.41 -14.00 4.15
CA TRP A 382 -10.60 -14.99 3.44
C TRP A 382 -11.41 -16.22 3.04
N SER A 383 -12.24 -16.76 3.94
CA SER A 383 -13.15 -17.86 3.62
C SER A 383 -14.08 -17.48 2.47
N SER A 384 -14.68 -16.29 2.50
CA SER A 384 -15.57 -15.85 1.42
C SER A 384 -14.85 -15.72 0.06
N ALA A 385 -13.57 -15.33 0.05
CA ALA A 385 -12.77 -15.28 -1.19
C ALA A 385 -12.44 -16.69 -1.72
N LEU A 386 -12.24 -17.65 -0.83
CA LEU A 386 -12.05 -19.05 -1.20
C LEU A 386 -13.35 -19.68 -1.71
N ASP A 387 -14.50 -19.35 -1.11
CA ASP A 387 -15.81 -19.76 -1.62
C ASP A 387 -16.06 -19.19 -3.03
N GLN A 388 -15.58 -17.96 -3.30
CA GLN A 388 -15.61 -17.38 -4.65
C GLN A 388 -14.75 -18.17 -5.64
N PHE A 389 -13.53 -18.52 -5.23
CA PHE A 389 -12.61 -19.33 -6.03
C PHE A 389 -13.18 -20.71 -6.38
N GLU A 390 -13.92 -21.34 -5.46
CA GLU A 390 -14.59 -22.63 -5.73
C GLU A 390 -15.63 -22.54 -6.85
N GLY A 391 -16.20 -21.36 -7.11
CA GLY A 391 -17.16 -21.11 -8.18
C GLY A 391 -16.55 -21.11 -9.60
N ASP A 392 -15.41 -20.43 -9.78
CA ASP A 392 -14.62 -20.44 -11.02
C ASP A 392 -13.11 -20.57 -10.72
N PRO A 393 -12.59 -21.82 -10.58
CA PRO A 393 -11.21 -22.01 -10.15
C PRO A 393 -10.15 -21.63 -11.18
N ILE A 394 -10.49 -21.51 -12.46
CA ILE A 394 -9.48 -21.33 -13.52
C ILE A 394 -9.24 -19.85 -13.77
N LEU A 395 -10.31 -19.10 -14.06
CA LEU A 395 -10.24 -17.69 -14.44
C LEU A 395 -10.78 -16.75 -13.36
N GLY A 396 -11.51 -17.28 -12.36
CA GLY A 396 -12.17 -16.48 -11.34
C GLY A 396 -13.33 -15.65 -11.87
N ASP A 397 -14.02 -14.96 -10.98
CA ASP A 397 -15.19 -14.12 -11.30
C ASP A 397 -14.84 -12.81 -12.04
N GLY A 398 -13.54 -12.57 -12.28
CA GLY A 398 -12.97 -11.38 -12.88
C GLY A 398 -12.55 -10.33 -11.84
N ALA A 399 -11.61 -9.46 -12.23
CA ALA A 399 -11.03 -8.48 -11.32
C ALA A 399 -12.04 -7.46 -10.78
N GLY A 400 -11.95 -7.15 -9.49
CA GLY A 400 -12.85 -6.25 -8.76
C GLY A 400 -14.24 -6.84 -8.47
N SER A 401 -14.39 -8.16 -8.55
CA SER A 401 -15.64 -8.87 -8.28
C SER A 401 -15.89 -9.13 -6.79
N TYR A 402 -14.85 -9.09 -5.94
CA TYR A 402 -14.96 -9.47 -4.54
C TYR A 402 -15.96 -8.60 -3.76
N GLU A 403 -16.02 -7.29 -4.00
CA GLU A 403 -17.01 -6.40 -3.37
C GLU A 403 -18.45 -6.87 -3.60
N ALA A 404 -18.76 -7.27 -4.84
CA ALA A 404 -20.09 -7.74 -5.21
C ALA A 404 -20.37 -9.14 -4.63
N TRP A 405 -19.36 -10.02 -4.66
CA TRP A 405 -19.43 -11.34 -4.05
C TRP A 405 -19.67 -11.26 -2.53
N TRP A 406 -18.93 -10.40 -1.84
CA TRP A 406 -19.06 -10.20 -0.40
C TRP A 406 -20.42 -9.62 -0.02
N ALA A 407 -20.93 -8.65 -0.79
CA ALA A 407 -22.27 -8.11 -0.55
C ALA A 407 -23.35 -9.21 -0.58
N GLU A 408 -23.25 -10.15 -1.53
CA GLU A 408 -24.20 -11.23 -1.73
C GLU A 408 -23.99 -12.37 -0.70
N ASN A 409 -22.74 -12.82 -0.53
CA ASN A 409 -22.40 -14.08 0.16
C ASN A 409 -21.73 -13.90 1.53
N GLY A 410 -21.18 -12.73 1.83
CA GLY A 410 -20.35 -12.48 3.01
C GLY A 410 -21.07 -12.67 4.34
N THR A 411 -20.40 -13.18 5.37
CA THR A 411 -21.07 -13.61 6.61
C THR A 411 -21.36 -12.48 7.61
N LEU A 412 -20.84 -11.26 7.38
CA LEU A 412 -20.98 -10.12 8.28
C LEU A 412 -21.71 -8.96 7.59
N ALA A 413 -22.47 -8.18 8.36
CA ALA A 413 -23.18 -6.99 7.88
C ALA A 413 -22.25 -5.75 7.80
N THR A 414 -21.11 -5.89 7.11
CA THR A 414 -20.09 -4.85 6.96
C THR A 414 -19.80 -4.63 5.48
N PHE A 415 -19.65 -3.37 5.06
CA PHE A 415 -19.17 -3.07 3.71
C PHE A 415 -17.68 -3.40 3.60
N ILE A 416 -17.33 -4.28 2.67
CA ILE A 416 -15.97 -4.70 2.37
C ILE A 416 -15.81 -4.70 0.85
N ARG A 417 -14.70 -4.11 0.38
CA ARG A 417 -14.34 -4.06 -1.04
C ARG A 417 -13.34 -5.13 -1.43
N ASP A 418 -12.39 -5.41 -0.53
CA ASP A 418 -11.22 -6.26 -0.75
C ASP A 418 -11.16 -7.36 0.31
N ALA A 419 -10.65 -8.54 -0.02
CA ALA A 419 -10.64 -9.72 0.84
C ALA A 419 -9.68 -9.61 2.03
N HIS A 420 -8.91 -8.52 2.10
CA HIS A 420 -7.85 -8.33 3.09
C HIS A 420 -6.82 -9.47 3.07
N SER A 421 -6.59 -10.04 1.89
CA SER A 421 -5.48 -10.93 1.57
C SER A 421 -5.33 -10.94 0.05
N LEU A 422 -4.23 -10.39 -0.45
CA LEU A 422 -3.94 -10.35 -1.88
C LEU A 422 -3.98 -11.75 -2.51
N TYR A 423 -3.62 -12.78 -1.75
CA TYR A 423 -3.57 -14.16 -2.22
C TYR A 423 -4.96 -14.78 -2.36
N ALA A 424 -5.80 -14.63 -1.34
CA ALA A 424 -7.17 -15.15 -1.37
C ALA A 424 -8.00 -14.39 -2.42
N GLU A 425 -7.82 -13.08 -2.52
CA GLU A 425 -8.49 -12.25 -3.52
C GLU A 425 -8.06 -12.60 -4.94
N ALA A 426 -6.76 -12.76 -5.20
CA ALA A 426 -6.28 -13.16 -6.53
C ALA A 426 -6.81 -14.54 -6.94
N LEU A 427 -7.00 -15.47 -5.99
CA LEU A 427 -7.66 -16.75 -6.26
C LEU A 427 -9.13 -16.55 -6.61
N GLY A 428 -9.90 -15.81 -5.79
CA GLY A 428 -11.33 -15.58 -6.04
C GLY A 428 -11.62 -14.83 -7.34
N GLU A 429 -10.82 -13.80 -7.64
CA GLU A 429 -11.09 -12.91 -8.77
C GLU A 429 -10.42 -13.33 -10.09
N LEU A 430 -9.23 -13.93 -10.04
CA LEU A 430 -8.44 -14.26 -11.25
C LEU A 430 -8.11 -15.75 -11.37
N GLY A 431 -8.66 -16.59 -10.48
CA GLY A 431 -8.45 -18.02 -10.45
C GLY A 431 -6.99 -18.43 -10.24
N VAL A 432 -6.72 -19.71 -10.49
CA VAL A 432 -5.37 -20.28 -10.35
C VAL A 432 -4.37 -19.62 -11.31
N ILE A 433 -4.81 -19.16 -12.50
CA ILE A 433 -3.92 -18.56 -13.50
C ILE A 433 -3.39 -17.21 -13.00
N GLY A 434 -4.26 -16.31 -12.53
CA GLY A 434 -3.85 -15.03 -11.99
C GLY A 434 -3.00 -15.19 -10.73
N PHE A 435 -3.40 -16.12 -9.85
CA PHE A 435 -2.63 -16.46 -8.67
C PHE A 435 -1.21 -16.95 -9.00
N LEU A 436 -1.04 -17.80 -10.04
CA LEU A 436 0.28 -18.28 -10.46
C LEU A 436 1.17 -17.17 -11.02
N PHE A 437 0.62 -16.19 -11.76
CA PHE A 437 1.40 -15.04 -12.20
C PHE A 437 1.83 -14.15 -11.03
N LEU A 438 0.91 -13.86 -10.11
CA LEU A 438 1.23 -13.14 -8.88
C LEU A 438 2.32 -13.87 -8.07
N LEU A 439 2.10 -15.16 -7.79
CA LEU A 439 3.03 -15.99 -7.05
C LEU A 439 4.38 -16.11 -7.76
N GLY A 440 4.40 -16.23 -9.08
CA GLY A 440 5.62 -16.29 -9.89
C GLY A 440 6.47 -15.02 -9.74
N ALA A 441 5.85 -13.84 -9.77
CA ALA A 441 6.53 -12.58 -9.50
C ALA A 441 7.09 -12.54 -8.07
N LEU A 442 6.24 -12.89 -7.08
CA LEU A 442 6.59 -12.77 -5.68
C LEU A 442 7.66 -13.78 -5.22
N ALA A 443 7.49 -15.05 -5.55
CA ALA A 443 8.39 -16.14 -5.21
C ALA A 443 9.76 -15.99 -5.88
N THR A 444 9.80 -15.49 -7.13
CA THR A 444 11.07 -15.16 -7.80
C THR A 444 11.83 -14.10 -7.01
N GLY A 445 11.15 -13.06 -6.55
CA GLY A 445 11.71 -12.05 -5.66
C GLY A 445 12.31 -12.65 -4.40
N VAL A 446 11.58 -13.55 -3.72
CA VAL A 446 12.02 -14.20 -2.49
C VAL A 446 13.28 -15.03 -2.73
N ALA A 447 13.25 -15.93 -3.71
CA ALA A 447 14.35 -16.82 -4.04
C ALA A 447 15.61 -16.02 -4.43
N VAL A 448 15.45 -14.96 -5.23
CA VAL A 448 16.56 -14.12 -5.66
C VAL A 448 17.11 -13.29 -4.49
N ALA A 449 16.26 -12.69 -3.66
CA ALA A 449 16.68 -11.91 -2.50
C ALA A 449 17.56 -12.73 -1.55
N LEU A 450 17.15 -13.96 -1.22
CA LEU A 450 17.94 -14.90 -0.41
C LEU A 450 19.29 -15.21 -1.07
N LYS A 451 19.26 -15.56 -2.36
CA LYS A 451 20.49 -15.86 -3.13
C LYS A 451 21.44 -14.66 -3.20
N ARG A 452 20.91 -13.44 -3.36
CA ARG A 452 21.71 -12.20 -3.37
C ARG A 452 22.33 -11.95 -2.00
N CYS A 453 21.55 -12.01 -0.92
CA CYS A 453 22.05 -11.83 0.44
C CYS A 453 23.23 -12.76 0.76
N LEU A 454 23.14 -14.03 0.34
CA LEU A 454 24.19 -15.03 0.57
C LEU A 454 25.46 -14.77 -0.26
N ARG A 455 25.33 -14.18 -1.45
CA ARG A 455 26.44 -13.98 -2.41
C ARG A 455 27.02 -12.57 -2.43
N SER A 456 26.36 -11.59 -1.79
CA SER A 456 26.83 -10.21 -1.71
C SER A 456 28.15 -10.10 -0.94
N SER A 457 28.99 -9.14 -1.36
CA SER A 457 30.20 -8.77 -0.62
C SER A 457 29.86 -8.30 0.80
N ALA A 458 30.84 -8.33 1.71
CA ALA A 458 30.64 -7.84 3.07
C ALA A 458 30.15 -6.38 3.12
N GLU A 459 30.56 -5.58 2.13
CA GLU A 459 30.20 -4.18 1.99
C GLU A 459 28.75 -3.97 1.52
N ASP A 460 28.26 -4.75 0.55
CA ASP A 460 26.91 -4.57 -0.01
C ASP A 460 25.83 -5.32 0.78
N ARG A 461 26.22 -6.39 1.49
CA ARG A 461 25.31 -7.30 2.18
C ARG A 461 24.32 -6.62 3.14
N PRO A 462 24.69 -5.60 3.95
CA PRO A 462 23.70 -4.90 4.78
C PRO A 462 22.59 -4.25 3.96
N THR A 463 22.91 -3.65 2.82
CA THR A 463 21.92 -2.97 1.97
C THR A 463 20.99 -3.97 1.29
N VAL A 464 21.55 -5.07 0.78
CA VAL A 464 20.75 -6.16 0.19
C VAL A 464 19.86 -6.82 1.24
N ALA A 465 20.37 -7.05 2.46
CA ALA A 465 19.59 -7.59 3.57
C ALA A 465 18.44 -6.67 3.98
N ALA A 466 18.64 -5.35 3.99
CA ALA A 466 17.59 -4.39 4.32
C ALA A 466 16.47 -4.36 3.29
N LEU A 467 16.82 -4.34 2.00
CA LEU A 467 15.85 -4.41 0.91
C LEU A 467 15.10 -5.75 0.90
N ALA A 468 15.81 -6.86 1.13
CA ALA A 468 15.20 -8.19 1.26
C ALA A 468 14.22 -8.24 2.43
N ALA A 469 14.58 -7.69 3.59
CA ALA A 469 13.71 -7.61 4.76
C ALA A 469 12.44 -6.76 4.49
N CYS A 470 12.57 -5.61 3.82
CA CYS A 470 11.41 -4.81 3.40
C CYS A 470 10.50 -5.60 2.46
N TYR A 471 11.09 -6.28 1.48
CA TYR A 471 10.36 -7.07 0.52
C TYR A 471 9.63 -8.26 1.17
N PHE A 472 10.28 -8.99 2.08
CA PHE A 472 9.64 -10.09 2.81
C PHE A 472 8.52 -9.58 3.70
N ALA A 473 8.71 -8.44 4.34
CA ALA A 473 7.67 -7.77 5.12
C ALA A 473 6.47 -7.39 4.26
N PHE A 474 6.69 -6.89 3.03
CA PHE A 474 5.62 -6.62 2.07
C PHE A 474 4.85 -7.89 1.67
N VAL A 475 5.56 -8.97 1.33
CA VAL A 475 4.96 -10.27 0.98
C VAL A 475 4.12 -10.83 2.14
N LEU A 476 4.60 -10.72 3.39
CA LEU A 476 3.85 -11.13 4.56
C LEU A 476 2.61 -10.25 4.79
N ALA A 477 2.77 -8.93 4.70
CA ALA A 477 1.70 -7.99 4.94
C ALA A 477 0.57 -8.10 3.90
N ALA A 478 0.91 -8.36 2.63
CA ALA A 478 -0.05 -8.61 1.56
C ALA A 478 -0.85 -9.91 1.76
N ALA A 479 -0.37 -10.83 2.61
CA ALA A 479 -1.09 -12.04 2.97
C ALA A 479 -2.28 -11.79 3.90
N VAL A 480 -2.19 -10.74 4.72
CA VAL A 480 -3.09 -10.52 5.87
C VAL A 480 -3.90 -9.23 5.80
N ASP A 481 -3.62 -8.40 4.80
CA ASP A 481 -4.33 -7.14 4.57
C ASP A 481 -4.33 -6.77 3.07
N TRP A 482 -5.19 -5.84 2.67
CA TRP A 482 -5.38 -5.38 1.28
C TRP A 482 -4.37 -4.29 0.91
N ILE A 483 -3.14 -4.35 1.44
CA ILE A 483 -2.13 -3.31 1.20
C ILE A 483 -1.72 -3.17 -0.27
N TRP A 484 -2.00 -4.18 -1.11
CA TRP A 484 -1.82 -4.10 -2.56
C TRP A 484 -2.51 -2.87 -3.15
N GLU A 485 -3.63 -2.49 -2.56
CA GLU A 485 -4.46 -1.39 -3.01
C GLU A 485 -3.89 0.00 -2.64
N VAL A 486 -3.03 0.06 -1.62
CA VAL A 486 -2.43 1.30 -1.13
C VAL A 486 -1.07 1.49 -1.79
N ALA A 487 -1.03 2.33 -2.82
CA ALA A 487 0.14 2.52 -3.66
C ALA A 487 1.41 2.91 -2.88
N ALA A 488 1.30 3.67 -1.79
CA ALA A 488 2.46 4.00 -0.93
C ALA A 488 3.18 2.75 -0.38
N VAL A 489 2.44 1.72 0.03
CA VAL A 489 2.99 0.48 0.58
C VAL A 489 3.50 -0.42 -0.54
N SER A 490 2.67 -0.63 -1.57
CA SER A 490 3.00 -1.45 -2.74
C SER A 490 4.21 -0.92 -3.50
N ALA A 491 4.35 0.39 -3.66
CA ALA A 491 5.50 1.00 -4.33
C ALA A 491 6.81 0.65 -3.61
N VAL A 492 6.86 0.67 -2.27
CA VAL A 492 8.08 0.29 -1.53
C VAL A 492 8.41 -1.20 -1.74
N GLY A 493 7.40 -2.06 -1.68
CA GLY A 493 7.55 -3.50 -1.97
C GLY A 493 8.07 -3.78 -3.38
N VAL A 494 7.47 -3.14 -4.39
CA VAL A 494 7.83 -3.27 -5.81
C VAL A 494 9.21 -2.67 -6.11
N VAL A 495 9.56 -1.53 -5.52
CA VAL A 495 10.90 -0.94 -5.63
C VAL A 495 11.95 -1.88 -5.03
N ALA A 496 11.68 -2.44 -3.84
CA ALA A 496 12.58 -3.43 -3.23
C ALA A 496 12.74 -4.66 -4.12
N LEU A 497 11.64 -5.21 -4.66
CA LEU A 497 11.64 -6.31 -5.63
C LEU A 497 12.52 -5.98 -6.83
N ALA A 498 12.27 -4.85 -7.50
CA ALA A 498 13.00 -4.42 -8.69
C ALA A 498 14.51 -4.25 -8.43
N LEU A 499 14.92 -3.67 -7.30
CA LEU A 499 16.33 -3.55 -6.92
C LEU A 499 16.99 -4.92 -6.64
N LEU A 500 16.25 -5.86 -6.06
CA LEU A 500 16.74 -7.21 -5.71
C LEU A 500 16.86 -8.14 -6.94
N VAL A 501 15.91 -8.08 -7.87
CA VAL A 501 15.96 -8.91 -9.09
C VAL A 501 16.72 -8.23 -10.22
N GLY A 502 16.80 -6.90 -10.20
CA GLY A 502 17.44 -6.08 -11.22
C GLY A 502 18.98 -6.09 -11.18
N PRO A 503 19.59 -5.25 -12.04
CA PRO A 503 21.05 -5.16 -12.15
C PRO A 503 21.71 -4.57 -10.89
N ALA A 504 20.97 -3.83 -10.05
CA ALA A 504 21.50 -3.14 -8.88
C ALA A 504 22.17 -4.06 -7.85
N THR A 505 21.72 -5.31 -7.74
CA THR A 505 22.28 -6.33 -6.85
C THR A 505 22.90 -7.50 -7.62
N ALA A 506 23.04 -7.38 -8.95
CA ALA A 506 23.60 -8.43 -9.77
C ALA A 506 25.09 -8.66 -9.47
N VAL A 507 25.41 -9.86 -9.00
CA VAL A 507 26.79 -10.35 -8.88
C VAL A 507 27.19 -10.92 -10.24
N PHE A 508 27.88 -10.13 -11.06
CA PHE A 508 28.54 -10.63 -12.26
C PHE A 508 29.82 -11.36 -11.85
N ALA A 509 30.02 -12.59 -12.35
CA ALA A 509 31.36 -13.19 -12.33
C ALA A 509 32.30 -12.19 -13.01
N ARG A 510 33.52 -12.02 -12.46
CA ARG A 510 34.55 -11.12 -13.02
C ARG A 510 34.51 -11.18 -14.54
N PRO A 511 34.61 -10.03 -15.26
CA PRO A 511 34.79 -10.12 -16.69
C PRO A 511 36.01 -11.00 -16.91
N ARG A 512 35.84 -12.17 -17.55
CA ARG A 512 36.96 -12.81 -18.22
C ARG A 512 37.51 -11.70 -19.09
N LEU A 513 38.77 -11.32 -18.86
CA LEU A 513 39.50 -10.40 -19.73
C LEU A 513 39.14 -10.79 -21.15
N ALA A 514 38.36 -9.94 -21.81
CA ALA A 514 37.91 -10.22 -23.16
C ALA A 514 39.17 -10.29 -23.99
N VAL A 515 39.54 -11.49 -24.40
CA VAL A 515 40.55 -11.70 -25.43
C VAL A 515 40.07 -10.87 -26.61
N SER A 516 40.84 -9.84 -26.94
CA SER A 516 40.61 -8.93 -28.05
C SER A 516 40.42 -9.74 -29.34
N GLY A 517 39.21 -9.77 -29.89
CA GLY A 517 38.98 -10.44 -31.17
C GLY A 517 37.53 -10.75 -31.55
N GLU A 518 36.57 -10.77 -30.62
CA GLU A 518 35.17 -11.00 -31.01
C GLU A 518 34.52 -9.72 -31.53
N ARG A 519 34.35 -9.67 -32.85
CA ARG A 519 33.55 -8.66 -33.57
C ARG A 519 32.18 -8.46 -32.88
N PRO A 520 31.70 -7.21 -32.73
CA PRO A 520 30.38 -6.97 -32.15
C PRO A 520 29.31 -7.60 -33.04
N ARG A 521 28.67 -8.67 -32.54
CA ARG A 521 27.45 -9.24 -33.12
C ARG A 521 26.40 -8.12 -33.24
N SER A 522 25.70 -8.09 -34.38
CA SER A 522 24.94 -6.98 -34.99
C SER A 522 24.10 -6.08 -34.05
N PRO A 523 23.89 -4.79 -34.39
CA PRO A 523 23.22 -3.81 -33.52
C PRO A 523 21.68 -3.79 -33.60
N ILE A 524 21.00 -4.79 -34.15
CA ILE A 524 19.58 -4.68 -34.59
C ILE A 524 18.60 -5.59 -33.81
N PRO A 525 18.53 -5.48 -32.46
CA PRO A 525 17.21 -5.60 -31.83
C PRO A 525 16.93 -4.55 -30.75
N ARG A 526 17.83 -3.57 -30.55
CA ARG A 526 17.66 -2.54 -29.50
C ARG A 526 16.68 -1.44 -29.88
N PHE A 527 16.67 -1.07 -31.16
CA PHE A 527 15.78 -0.02 -31.66
C PHE A 527 14.32 -0.47 -31.68
N SER A 528 14.02 -1.65 -32.25
CA SER A 528 12.66 -2.20 -32.30
C SER A 528 12.09 -2.49 -30.91
N PHE A 529 12.89 -3.03 -29.99
CA PHE A 529 12.48 -3.23 -28.60
C PHE A 529 12.23 -1.90 -27.87
N GLY A 530 13.09 -0.89 -28.10
CA GLY A 530 12.91 0.45 -27.56
C GLY A 530 11.60 1.10 -28.06
N VAL A 531 11.33 1.05 -29.36
CA VAL A 531 10.09 1.56 -29.95
C VAL A 531 8.87 0.83 -29.39
N GLY A 532 8.91 -0.51 -29.30
CA GLY A 532 7.82 -1.28 -28.69
C GLY A 532 7.54 -0.88 -27.24
N LEU A 533 8.57 -0.71 -26.42
CA LEU A 533 8.43 -0.25 -25.03
C LEU A 533 7.81 1.15 -24.94
N LEU A 534 8.25 2.08 -25.80
CA LEU A 534 7.72 3.45 -25.84
C LEU A 534 6.25 3.49 -26.27
N LEU A 535 5.88 2.69 -27.27
CA LEU A 535 4.48 2.54 -27.70
C LEU A 535 3.63 1.94 -26.59
N THR A 536 4.09 0.89 -25.92
CA THR A 536 3.39 0.29 -24.77
C THR A 536 3.23 1.31 -23.64
N ALA A 537 4.28 2.06 -23.30
CA ALA A 537 4.20 3.10 -22.27
C ALA A 537 3.20 4.20 -22.65
N TRP A 538 3.14 4.60 -23.92
CA TRP A 538 2.16 5.58 -24.41
C TRP A 538 0.73 5.04 -24.34
N LEU A 539 0.50 3.79 -24.74
CA LEU A 539 -0.82 3.15 -24.62
C LEU A 539 -1.28 3.05 -23.17
N LEU A 540 -0.37 2.78 -22.23
CA LEU A 540 -0.70 2.75 -20.80
C LEU A 540 -1.00 4.15 -20.25
N ILE A 541 -0.32 5.20 -20.72
CA ILE A 541 -0.70 6.59 -20.41
C ILE A 541 -2.14 6.86 -20.86
N VAL A 542 -2.51 6.44 -22.07
CA VAL A 542 -3.89 6.58 -22.58
C VAL A 542 -4.87 5.79 -21.71
N ALA A 543 -4.53 4.55 -21.35
CA ALA A 543 -5.37 3.72 -20.48
C ALA A 543 -5.65 4.35 -19.11
N HIS A 544 -4.65 5.00 -18.51
CA HIS A 544 -4.82 5.76 -17.26
C HIS A 544 -5.56 7.09 -17.44
N ALA A 545 -5.39 7.75 -18.59
CA ALA A 545 -6.06 9.01 -18.86
C ALA A 545 -7.59 8.85 -18.98
N ILE A 546 -8.09 7.69 -19.42
CA ILE A 546 -9.53 7.41 -19.58
C ILE A 546 -10.31 7.59 -18.26
N PRO A 547 -10.06 6.80 -17.19
CA PRO A 547 -10.78 6.94 -15.92
C PRO A 547 -10.45 8.26 -15.21
N LEU A 548 -9.23 8.79 -15.35
CA LEU A 548 -8.89 10.10 -14.81
C LEU A 548 -9.78 11.21 -15.38
N LEU A 549 -9.95 11.25 -16.70
CA LEU A 549 -10.77 12.23 -17.39
C LEU A 549 -12.27 11.97 -17.17
N ALA A 550 -12.72 10.73 -17.26
CA ALA A 550 -14.11 10.35 -16.99
C ALA A 550 -14.51 10.71 -15.55
N GLY A 551 -13.69 10.37 -14.55
CA GLY A 551 -13.91 10.72 -13.16
C GLY A 551 -13.91 12.23 -12.91
N ALA A 552 -13.09 13.01 -13.63
CA ALA A 552 -13.15 14.47 -13.57
C ALA A 552 -14.48 15.02 -14.06
N ARG A 553 -15.04 14.45 -15.14
CA ARG A 553 -16.36 14.78 -15.67
C ARG A 553 -17.49 14.38 -14.71
N ILE A 554 -17.39 13.22 -14.05
CA ILE A 554 -18.34 12.82 -13.01
C ILE A 554 -18.36 13.81 -11.84
N ARG A 555 -17.19 14.20 -11.30
CA ARG A 555 -17.13 15.20 -10.23
C ARG A 555 -17.69 16.55 -10.65
N ALA A 556 -17.45 16.96 -11.90
CA ALA A 556 -18.07 18.17 -12.46
C ALA A 556 -19.60 18.06 -12.54
N SER A 557 -20.11 16.88 -12.92
CA SER A 557 -21.54 16.56 -12.92
C SER A 557 -22.17 16.63 -11.53
N GLU A 558 -21.55 15.98 -10.54
CA GLU A 558 -22.00 15.99 -9.14
C GLU A 558 -22.03 17.41 -8.58
N SER A 559 -20.98 18.18 -8.83
CA SER A 559 -20.88 19.58 -8.40
C SER A 559 -21.95 20.47 -9.04
N ALA A 560 -22.25 20.27 -10.33
CA ALA A 560 -23.33 20.98 -11.01
C ALA A 560 -24.71 20.58 -10.48
N SER A 561 -24.93 19.29 -10.25
CA SER A 561 -26.17 18.75 -9.66
C SER A 561 -26.42 19.32 -8.27
N ALA A 562 -25.39 19.42 -7.42
CA ALA A 562 -25.47 20.02 -6.09
C ALA A 562 -25.86 21.50 -6.11
N ARG A 563 -25.61 22.22 -7.22
CA ARG A 563 -26.06 23.60 -7.44
C ARG A 563 -27.42 23.71 -8.13
N GLY A 564 -28.08 22.60 -8.43
CA GLY A 564 -29.34 22.56 -9.18
C GLY A 564 -29.19 22.77 -10.69
N ASP A 565 -27.97 22.82 -11.21
CA ASP A 565 -27.70 22.97 -12.65
C ASP A 565 -27.72 21.59 -13.34
N PHE A 566 -28.93 21.06 -13.54
CA PHE A 566 -29.13 19.72 -14.09
C PHE A 566 -28.75 19.59 -15.56
N GLU A 567 -28.82 20.67 -16.35
CA GLU A 567 -28.42 20.64 -17.77
C GLU A 567 -26.90 20.45 -17.89
N ARG A 568 -26.12 21.25 -17.15
CA ARG A 568 -24.68 21.07 -17.09
C ARG A 568 -24.32 19.72 -16.48
N ALA A 569 -24.98 19.32 -15.40
CA ALA A 569 -24.73 18.03 -14.77
C ALA A 569 -24.93 16.87 -15.75
N ALA A 570 -26.00 16.90 -16.54
CA ALA A 570 -26.27 15.88 -17.54
C ALA A 570 -25.26 15.93 -18.70
N SER A 571 -24.82 17.12 -19.11
CA SER A 571 -23.78 17.28 -20.14
C SER A 571 -22.46 16.66 -19.71
N GLU A 572 -21.99 16.96 -18.49
CA GLU A 572 -20.73 16.41 -17.98
C GLU A 572 -20.82 14.89 -17.79
N ALA A 573 -21.96 14.35 -17.32
CA ALA A 573 -22.14 12.90 -17.22
C ALA A 573 -22.20 12.21 -18.60
N ARG A 574 -22.75 12.85 -19.63
CA ARG A 574 -22.65 12.37 -21.03
C ARG A 574 -21.21 12.40 -21.53
N SER A 575 -20.45 13.46 -21.23
CA SER A 575 -19.02 13.49 -21.59
C SER A 575 -18.23 12.37 -20.89
N ALA A 576 -18.53 12.07 -19.62
CA ALA A 576 -17.92 10.93 -18.93
C ALA A 576 -18.26 9.60 -19.61
N ARG A 577 -19.52 9.42 -20.01
CA ARG A 577 -19.98 8.26 -20.79
C ARG A 577 -19.26 8.15 -22.13
N ASP A 578 -19.08 9.25 -22.84
CA ASP A 578 -18.44 9.25 -24.16
C ASP A 578 -16.93 8.90 -24.05
N ILE A 579 -16.30 9.21 -22.91
CA ILE A 579 -14.90 8.82 -22.61
C ILE A 579 -14.79 7.36 -22.19
N GLN A 580 -15.71 6.88 -21.34
CA GLN A 580 -15.67 5.53 -20.77
C GLN A 580 -17.03 4.82 -20.90
N PRO A 581 -17.45 4.45 -22.12
CA PRO A 581 -18.81 3.98 -22.40
C PRO A 581 -19.16 2.60 -21.81
N TRP A 582 -18.16 1.84 -21.36
CA TRP A 582 -18.36 0.56 -20.67
C TRP A 582 -18.56 0.71 -19.16
N ALA A 583 -18.27 1.88 -18.58
CA ALA A 583 -18.43 2.11 -17.15
C ALA A 583 -19.90 2.27 -16.75
N ALA A 584 -20.30 1.73 -15.59
CA ALA A 584 -21.65 1.90 -15.06
C ALA A 584 -21.83 3.29 -14.44
N THR A 585 -20.77 3.85 -13.84
CA THR A 585 -20.80 5.13 -13.11
C THR A 585 -21.39 6.30 -13.92
N PRO A 586 -21.01 6.55 -15.20
CA PRO A 586 -21.62 7.63 -15.98
C PRO A 586 -23.13 7.49 -16.19
N TYR A 587 -23.62 6.26 -16.35
CA TYR A 587 -25.05 5.99 -16.54
C TYR A 587 -25.83 6.12 -15.23
N GLN A 588 -25.24 5.67 -14.12
CA GLN A 588 -25.79 5.90 -12.80
C GLN A 588 -25.91 7.40 -12.51
N GLN A 589 -24.86 8.18 -12.80
CA GLN A 589 -24.90 9.63 -12.60
C GLN A 589 -25.95 10.31 -13.48
N LEU A 590 -26.08 9.89 -14.75
CA LEU A 590 -27.17 10.37 -15.63
C LEU A 590 -28.55 10.04 -15.05
N ALA A 591 -28.72 8.86 -14.45
CA ALA A 591 -29.97 8.48 -13.80
C ALA A 591 -30.29 9.37 -12.60
N LEU A 592 -29.32 9.63 -11.74
CA LEU A 592 -29.47 10.48 -10.56
C LEU A 592 -29.76 11.94 -10.93
N VAL A 593 -29.07 12.48 -11.94
CA VAL A 593 -29.31 13.83 -12.45
C VAL A 593 -30.70 13.95 -13.08
N ALA A 594 -31.10 12.98 -13.90
CA ALA A 594 -32.43 12.98 -14.52
C ALA A 594 -33.54 12.83 -13.48
N GLU A 595 -33.33 12.02 -12.44
CA GLU A 595 -34.24 11.88 -11.32
C GLU A 595 -34.38 13.19 -10.54
N GLY A 596 -33.27 13.86 -10.24
CA GLY A 596 -33.26 15.17 -9.58
C GLY A 596 -33.98 16.27 -10.38
N ALA A 597 -33.89 16.21 -11.71
CA ALA A 597 -34.59 17.10 -12.63
C ALA A 597 -36.07 16.72 -12.89
N GLY A 598 -36.60 15.68 -12.21
CA GLY A 598 -37.97 15.18 -12.43
C GLY A 598 -38.19 14.42 -13.74
N ARG A 599 -37.14 14.17 -14.53
CA ARG A 599 -37.20 13.46 -15.82
C ARG A 599 -37.13 11.94 -15.61
N LEU A 600 -38.14 11.39 -14.94
CA LEU A 600 -38.13 10.00 -14.44
C LEU A 600 -38.02 8.93 -15.53
N SER A 601 -38.58 9.15 -16.73
CA SER A 601 -38.47 8.21 -17.86
C SER A 601 -37.02 8.10 -18.36
N VAL A 602 -36.31 9.23 -18.43
CA VAL A 602 -34.88 9.30 -18.77
C VAL A 602 -34.06 8.63 -17.67
N ALA A 603 -34.38 8.88 -16.40
CA ALA A 603 -33.72 8.26 -15.26
C ALA A 603 -33.82 6.73 -15.30
N ARG A 604 -35.02 6.19 -15.59
CA ARG A 604 -35.25 4.74 -15.73
C ARG A 604 -34.41 4.12 -16.86
N SER A 605 -34.33 4.80 -18.01
CA SER A 605 -33.51 4.33 -19.13
C SER A 605 -32.01 4.34 -18.81
N ALA A 606 -31.54 5.39 -18.13
CA ALA A 606 -30.15 5.53 -17.72
C ALA A 606 -29.74 4.47 -16.68
N VAL A 607 -30.56 4.24 -15.64
CA VAL A 607 -30.23 3.22 -14.62
C VAL A 607 -30.27 1.80 -15.20
N ARG A 608 -31.13 1.51 -16.19
CA ARG A 608 -31.10 0.23 -16.91
C ARG A 608 -29.78 0.02 -17.63
N GLN A 609 -29.27 1.04 -18.33
CA GLN A 609 -27.97 0.98 -18.99
C GLN A 609 -26.80 0.85 -17.99
N ALA A 610 -26.93 1.40 -16.77
CA ALA A 610 -25.97 1.17 -15.70
C ALA A 610 -25.97 -0.30 -15.25
N ILE A 611 -27.17 -0.90 -15.04
CA ILE A 611 -27.32 -2.31 -14.64
C ILE A 611 -26.79 -3.27 -15.71
N GLU A 612 -26.95 -2.94 -17.00
CA GLU A 612 -26.37 -3.72 -18.09
C GLU A 612 -24.83 -3.81 -18.02
N ARG A 613 -24.17 -2.83 -17.37
CA ARG A 613 -22.71 -2.74 -17.23
C ARG A 613 -22.19 -3.23 -15.88
N ASP A 614 -23.02 -3.17 -14.85
CA ASP A 614 -22.74 -3.76 -13.54
C ASP A 614 -24.02 -4.39 -12.95
N ARG A 615 -24.25 -5.65 -13.32
CA ARG A 615 -25.49 -6.37 -12.96
C ARG A 615 -25.54 -6.80 -11.50
N ARG A 616 -24.39 -6.86 -10.81
CA ARG A 616 -24.26 -7.32 -9.42
C ARG A 616 -24.19 -6.16 -8.42
N ASP A 617 -24.11 -4.91 -8.89
CA ASP A 617 -24.23 -3.77 -7.99
C ASP A 617 -25.68 -3.56 -7.50
N TRP A 618 -25.94 -3.99 -6.27
CA TRP A 618 -27.22 -3.84 -5.58
C TRP A 618 -27.69 -2.37 -5.52
N ARG A 619 -26.77 -1.39 -5.51
CA ARG A 619 -27.11 0.04 -5.44
C ARG A 619 -27.87 0.49 -6.69
N LEU A 620 -27.51 -0.03 -7.86
CA LEU A 620 -28.19 0.30 -9.12
C LEU A 620 -29.63 -0.21 -9.13
N TRP A 621 -29.85 -1.42 -8.60
CA TRP A 621 -31.19 -1.99 -8.42
C TRP A 621 -32.03 -1.20 -7.42
N TYR A 622 -31.41 -0.73 -6.33
CA TYR A 622 -32.08 0.14 -5.36
C TYR A 622 -32.48 1.50 -5.96
N VAL A 623 -31.59 2.14 -6.74
CA VAL A 623 -31.90 3.38 -7.48
C VAL A 623 -33.03 3.15 -8.48
N LYS A 624 -32.99 2.02 -9.21
CA LYS A 624 -34.07 1.65 -10.15
C LYS A 624 -35.41 1.45 -9.45
N ALA A 625 -35.43 0.75 -8.31
CA ALA A 625 -36.65 0.57 -7.51
C ALA A 625 -37.27 1.92 -7.10
N ARG A 626 -36.43 2.84 -6.61
CA ARG A 626 -36.86 4.21 -6.24
C ARG A 626 -37.46 4.97 -7.42
N ILE A 627 -36.81 4.93 -8.59
CA ILE A 627 -37.29 5.60 -9.81
C ILE A 627 -38.63 5.01 -10.28
N GLU A 628 -38.77 3.68 -10.29
CA GLU A 628 -40.02 2.98 -10.67
C GLU A 628 -41.17 3.32 -9.72
N THR A 629 -40.91 3.40 -8.40
CA THR A 629 -41.92 3.86 -7.44
C THR A 629 -42.37 5.30 -7.72
N LYS A 630 -41.45 6.22 -8.03
CA LYS A 630 -41.80 7.62 -8.39
C LYS A 630 -42.59 7.72 -9.69
N LEU A 631 -42.46 6.75 -10.60
CA LEU A 631 -43.25 6.64 -11.83
C LEU A 631 -44.66 6.06 -11.60
N GLY A 632 -44.98 5.60 -10.39
CA GLY A 632 -46.23 4.90 -10.08
C GLY A 632 -46.19 3.40 -10.44
N GLU A 633 -45.07 2.88 -10.91
CA GLU A 633 -44.89 1.47 -11.28
C GLU A 633 -44.48 0.63 -10.06
N VAL A 634 -45.33 0.62 -9.03
CA VAL A 634 -45.01 0.07 -7.70
C VAL A 634 -44.58 -1.40 -7.77
N GLU A 635 -45.27 -2.23 -8.55
CA GLU A 635 -44.91 -3.64 -8.70
C GLU A 635 -43.52 -3.86 -9.32
N ALA A 636 -43.16 -3.03 -10.31
CA ALA A 636 -41.82 -3.08 -10.90
C ALA A 636 -40.77 -2.66 -9.86
N GLY A 637 -41.06 -1.60 -9.10
CA GLY A 637 -40.22 -1.13 -8.01
C GLY A 637 -39.99 -2.20 -6.94
N VAL A 638 -41.03 -2.95 -6.57
CA VAL A 638 -40.92 -4.07 -5.62
C VAL A 638 -39.98 -5.16 -6.14
N ARG A 639 -40.11 -5.58 -7.41
CA ARG A 639 -39.21 -6.58 -8.03
C ARG A 639 -37.75 -6.09 -8.07
N SER A 640 -37.54 -4.82 -8.43
CA SER A 640 -36.19 -4.22 -8.42
C SER A 640 -35.60 -4.16 -7.00
N LEU A 641 -36.41 -3.85 -5.99
CA LEU A 641 -35.99 -3.84 -4.59
C LEU A 641 -35.66 -5.26 -4.10
N GLU A 642 -36.48 -6.26 -4.45
CA GLU A 642 -36.20 -7.67 -4.12
C GLU A 642 -34.87 -8.12 -4.72
N ARG A 643 -34.54 -7.68 -5.94
CA ARG A 643 -33.24 -7.94 -6.54
C ARG A 643 -32.11 -7.25 -5.78
N ALA A 644 -32.28 -6.00 -5.35
CA ALA A 644 -31.30 -5.30 -4.52
C ALA A 644 -31.07 -6.02 -3.18
N VAL A 645 -32.14 -6.51 -2.54
CA VAL A 645 -32.08 -7.31 -1.32
C VAL A 645 -31.39 -8.64 -1.55
N ALA A 646 -31.64 -9.32 -2.68
CA ALA A 646 -30.96 -10.58 -3.00
C ALA A 646 -29.45 -10.39 -3.20
N LEU A 647 -29.02 -9.27 -3.79
CA LEU A 647 -27.61 -8.96 -4.01
C LEU A 647 -26.89 -8.41 -2.77
N ASN A 648 -27.63 -7.94 -1.75
CA ASN A 648 -27.06 -7.54 -0.47
C ASN A 648 -28.02 -7.83 0.70
N PRO A 649 -28.23 -9.12 1.04
CA PRO A 649 -29.26 -9.54 1.99
C PRO A 649 -29.00 -9.08 3.43
N ARG A 650 -27.78 -8.64 3.73
CA ARG A 650 -27.33 -8.23 5.07
C ARG A 650 -27.20 -6.71 5.24
N SER A 651 -27.53 -5.93 4.19
CA SER A 651 -27.51 -4.47 4.27
C SER A 651 -28.46 -3.97 5.35
N THR A 652 -27.97 -3.10 6.23
CA THR A 652 -28.79 -2.47 7.27
C THR A 652 -29.93 -1.62 6.70
N LEU A 653 -29.81 -1.15 5.45
CA LEU A 653 -30.87 -0.46 4.72
C LEU A 653 -32.11 -1.33 4.50
N PHE A 654 -31.95 -2.65 4.41
CA PHE A 654 -33.02 -3.60 4.11
C PHE A 654 -33.56 -4.35 5.34
N VAL A 655 -32.78 -4.40 6.43
CA VAL A 655 -33.16 -5.10 7.66
C VAL A 655 -34.35 -4.42 8.34
N GLY A 656 -34.47 -3.09 8.25
CA GLY A 656 -35.68 -2.36 8.69
C GLY A 656 -36.93 -2.69 7.88
N SER A 657 -36.79 -2.94 6.57
CA SER A 657 -37.90 -3.25 5.66
C SER A 657 -38.41 -4.70 5.81
N ARG A 658 -37.58 -5.63 6.30
CA ARG A 658 -38.04 -6.99 6.68
C ARG A 658 -38.98 -6.98 7.88
N ARG A 659 -38.73 -6.13 8.90
CA ARG A 659 -39.67 -5.98 10.03
C ARG A 659 -41.03 -5.43 9.59
N ALA A 660 -41.05 -4.52 8.61
CA ALA A 660 -42.30 -4.01 8.03
C ALA A 660 -43.07 -5.06 7.21
N ARG A 661 -42.39 -5.99 6.51
CA ARG A 661 -43.03 -7.10 5.79
C ARG A 661 -43.53 -8.24 6.69
N VAL A 662 -42.88 -8.48 7.83
CA VAL A 662 -43.31 -9.50 8.81
C VAL A 662 -44.52 -9.02 9.64
N LEU A 663 -44.78 -7.71 9.70
CA LEU A 663 -45.94 -7.12 10.39
C LEU A 663 -47.14 -6.83 9.46
N SER A 664 -47.15 -7.34 8.23
CA SER A 664 -48.35 -7.30 7.37
C SER A 664 -48.39 -8.54 6.50
N PRO A 665 -49.06 -9.59 7.00
CA PRO A 665 -50.43 -9.83 6.54
C PRO A 665 -51.38 -10.09 7.73
N GLN A 666 -52.48 -9.35 7.79
CA GLN A 666 -53.51 -9.30 8.84
C GLN A 666 -53.26 -8.27 9.96
N ASP A 667 -53.59 -7.01 9.70
CA ASP A 667 -54.36 -6.22 10.66
C ASP A 667 -55.01 -5.03 9.96
N SER A 668 -56.09 -5.32 9.23
CA SER A 668 -57.06 -4.33 8.80
C SER A 668 -58.05 -4.07 9.93
N SER A 669 -57.61 -3.42 11.01
CA SER A 669 -58.49 -2.63 11.90
C SER A 669 -57.68 -2.01 13.03
N THR A 670 -57.37 -0.72 12.93
CA THR A 670 -57.85 0.32 13.88
C THR A 670 -57.11 1.63 13.63
N ASN A 671 -57.89 2.70 13.55
CA ASN A 671 -57.45 4.09 13.52
C ASN A 671 -56.63 4.43 14.78
N VAL A 672 -55.71 5.39 14.65
CA VAL A 672 -55.75 6.73 15.29
C VAL A 672 -54.35 7.38 15.26
N VAL A 673 -54.32 8.59 14.67
CA VAL A 673 -53.30 9.67 14.67
C VAL A 673 -53.13 10.25 16.09
N PRO A 674 -52.01 10.87 16.52
CA PRO A 674 -50.99 11.57 15.73
C PRO A 674 -49.54 11.07 15.82
#